data_AF-A0A2E6NC20-F1
#
_entry.id   AF-A0A2E6NC20-F1
#
_cell.length_a   1.000
_cell.length_b   1.000
_cell.length_c   1.000
_cell.angle_alpha   90.00
_cell.angle_beta   90.00
_cell.angle_gamma   90.00
#
_symmetry.space_group_name_H-M   'P 1'
#
loop_
_entity.id
_entity.type
_entity.pdbx_description
1 polymer ?
#
loop_
_entity_poly.entity_id
_entity_poly.type
_entity_poly.pdbx_seq_one_letter_code
_entity_poly.pdbx_strand_id
1 'polypeptide(L)'
;MAEAKVYERRRVGQLNIPRIDFAAERSLVQSQRQMANDLATMNKFVFGQLEGVVKERAKRYGVENAPGLEQLEDIYNYNRGIEDARAIPEDQRSDEQQDLAEQDLKKLEGVGDSYSVFGKTAKAFYLDSASKTIETLAKKEILSLITIAEQNDTPYADIKDQLQDVVDGYTETLADQDQFVGKLLNSELSLFAYSQGQDYARSELAKLRDKRKAEFTVTTETFFEGLPNEIQYLVNAEILSKEGVKDKDGKVVKDEIAIRSIVGNKRIDDKFASIIAQMPGLGFKSPAIRQMRDDFNKAVLNAQMVVIKKHMLENENPEVLVGNIKKAAKIISTLTKKDGTLKIPSDAQKKQLSAIPKEVVNALVIGDSNDTLDILKAIRDEKKAENEYTTSNLNTASKIRDDVTRIKNNSFFNLSQSLTQNNEIDIFNQMDVLLATYKAEGLDTGVGSDYQKNLQALENLKAGIPIVESAIQLDTETALVNDLNRENPEYNTADINVMYSSGLLTRKAYKEYSKLYQAQGDRNFKEAQSIIRARMGIPTNAIYGAGDLKKGKLAIYKRFESRLLAERDKFEGEGTFDAVEWVNANIDGFTLETDKEFYGQEYAELMDWVNTRGGTKKAADQMIEKFIRDGDQEQADLFKSFNKRIADYNKANPRNMIPGWEPSP
;
A
#
# COMPACT_ATOMS: atom_id res chain seq x y z
N MET A 1 -0.95 -60.99 -24.89
CA MET A 1 -0.30 -60.50 -23.66
C MET A 1 -0.13 -59.00 -23.82
N ALA A 2 -0.97 -58.21 -23.15
CA ALA A 2 -0.89 -56.75 -23.15
C ALA A 2 -0.89 -56.32 -21.68
N GLU A 3 0.21 -55.74 -21.23
CA GLU A 3 0.41 -55.31 -19.85
C GLU A 3 -0.41 -54.05 -19.55
N ALA A 4 -1.28 -54.16 -18.54
CA ALA A 4 -2.04 -53.02 -18.03
C ALA A 4 -1.11 -52.14 -17.18
N LYS A 5 -0.89 -50.90 -17.63
CA LYS A 5 -0.18 -49.88 -16.85
C LYS A 5 -1.00 -49.51 -15.60
N VAL A 6 -0.50 -49.91 -14.43
CA VAL A 6 -1.00 -49.49 -13.13
C VAL A 6 -0.53 -48.06 -12.88
N TYR A 7 -1.46 -47.10 -12.86
CA TYR A 7 -1.18 -45.73 -12.46
C TYR A 7 -1.13 -45.63 -10.94
N GLU A 8 0.08 -45.49 -10.37
CA GLU A 8 0.27 -45.12 -8.98
C GLU A 8 -0.28 -43.70 -8.73
N ARG A 9 -1.35 -43.62 -7.93
CA ARG A 9 -1.86 -42.35 -7.41
C ARG A 9 -0.83 -41.74 -6.46
N ARG A 10 -0.05 -40.77 -6.93
CA ARG A 10 0.70 -39.84 -6.07
C ARG A 10 -0.28 -39.17 -5.11
N ARG A 11 -0.19 -39.53 -3.83
CA ARG A 11 -0.85 -38.82 -2.73
C ARG A 11 -0.23 -37.42 -2.68
N VAL A 12 -1.00 -36.42 -3.07
CA VAL A 12 -0.66 -35.00 -2.86
C VAL A 12 -0.50 -34.83 -1.34
N GLY A 13 0.71 -34.50 -0.90
CA GLY A 13 1.00 -34.24 0.50
C GLY A 13 0.04 -33.19 1.05
N GLN A 14 -0.46 -33.40 2.26
CA GLN A 14 -1.28 -32.42 2.97
C GLN A 14 -0.56 -31.06 2.93
N LEU A 15 -1.21 -30.03 2.37
CA LEU A 15 -0.75 -28.66 2.51
C LEU A 15 -0.66 -28.34 4.01
N ASN A 16 0.56 -28.16 4.50
CA ASN A 16 0.81 -27.62 5.82
C ASN A 16 0.36 -26.16 5.82
N ILE A 17 -0.85 -25.92 6.32
CA ILE A 17 -1.33 -24.57 6.61
C ILE A 17 -0.48 -24.05 7.77
N PRO A 18 0.20 -22.89 7.63
CA PRO A 18 0.95 -22.29 8.74
C PRO A 18 0.03 -22.13 9.94
N ARG A 19 0.37 -22.77 11.06
CA ARG A 19 -0.33 -22.51 12.33
C ARG A 19 0.06 -21.11 12.76
N ILE A 20 -0.92 -20.23 12.93
CA ILE A 20 -0.73 -18.91 13.52
C ILE A 20 -0.12 -19.11 14.91
N ASP A 21 1.11 -18.65 15.08
CA ASP A 21 1.84 -18.77 16.34
C ASP A 21 1.44 -17.62 17.28
N PHE A 22 0.75 -17.96 18.36
CA PHE A 22 0.36 -17.02 19.42
C PHE A 22 1.54 -16.62 20.34
N ALA A 23 2.78 -17.03 20.03
CA ALA A 23 3.98 -16.65 20.78
C ALA A 23 4.11 -15.12 20.93
N ALA A 24 3.82 -14.36 19.87
CA ALA A 24 3.89 -12.90 19.90
C ALA A 24 2.82 -12.26 20.81
N GLU A 25 1.63 -12.85 20.92
CA GLU A 25 0.58 -12.36 21.82
C GLU A 25 0.87 -12.68 23.28
N ARG A 26 1.45 -13.86 23.56
CA ARG A 26 1.91 -14.19 24.92
C ARG A 26 3.07 -13.30 25.38
N SER A 27 4.00 -13.00 24.47
CA SER A 27 5.09 -12.05 24.69
C SER A 27 4.57 -10.66 25.03
N LEU A 28 3.57 -10.15 24.29
CA LEU A 28 2.94 -8.85 24.56
C LEU A 28 2.20 -8.83 25.91
N VAL A 29 1.45 -9.88 26.24
CA VAL A 29 0.76 -9.96 27.54
C VAL A 29 1.77 -10.07 28.69
N GLN A 30 2.89 -10.77 28.49
CA GLN A 30 3.99 -10.80 29.45
C GLN A 30 4.65 -9.44 29.61
N SER A 31 4.95 -8.71 28.52
CA SER A 31 5.56 -7.39 28.59
C SER A 31 4.64 -6.36 29.24
N GLN A 32 3.33 -6.42 28.96
CA GLN A 32 2.32 -5.57 29.63
C GLN A 32 2.20 -5.88 31.13
N ARG A 33 2.25 -7.15 31.53
CA ARG A 33 2.27 -7.54 32.95
C ARG A 33 3.56 -7.10 33.63
N GLN A 34 4.69 -7.19 32.94
CA GLN A 34 5.99 -6.76 33.46
C GLN A 34 6.01 -5.23 33.65
N MET A 35 5.54 -4.46 32.67
CA MET A 35 5.36 -3.00 32.81
C MET A 35 4.43 -2.64 33.96
N ALA A 36 3.33 -3.36 34.16
CA ALA A 36 2.40 -3.10 35.26
C ALA A 36 3.03 -3.38 36.64
N ASN A 37 3.87 -4.41 36.75
CA ASN A 37 4.57 -4.74 37.99
C ASN A 37 5.74 -3.76 38.26
N ASP A 38 6.48 -3.37 37.23
CA ASP A 38 7.53 -2.36 37.31
C ASP A 38 6.94 -1.02 37.77
N LEU A 39 5.79 -0.63 37.21
CA LEU A 39 4.99 0.53 37.61
C LEU A 39 4.62 0.52 39.09
N ALA A 40 4.10 -0.61 39.58
CA ALA A 40 3.71 -0.74 40.98
C ALA A 40 4.92 -0.63 41.93
N THR A 41 6.07 -1.19 41.52
CA THR A 41 7.30 -1.21 42.32
C THR A 41 7.95 0.18 42.35
N MET A 42 8.02 0.87 41.21
CA MET A 42 8.56 2.23 41.12
C MET A 42 7.68 3.26 41.83
N ASN A 43 6.35 3.19 41.72
CA ASN A 43 5.47 4.07 42.50
C ASN A 43 5.74 3.92 43.99
N LYS A 44 5.85 2.68 44.48
CA LYS A 44 6.15 2.41 45.89
C LYS A 44 7.52 2.98 46.31
N PHE A 45 8.53 2.88 45.44
CA PHE A 45 9.86 3.45 45.69
C PHE A 45 9.84 4.99 45.72
N VAL A 46 9.21 5.62 44.73
CA VAL A 46 9.08 7.09 44.62
C VAL A 46 8.29 7.66 45.80
N PHE A 47 7.17 7.04 46.17
CA PHE A 47 6.42 7.46 47.36
C PHE A 47 7.21 7.26 48.65
N GLY A 48 8.01 6.19 48.75
CA GLY A 48 8.92 5.98 49.89
C GLY A 48 10.03 7.04 49.99
N GLN A 49 10.61 7.43 48.85
CA GLN A 49 11.60 8.51 48.76
C GLN A 49 10.97 9.87 49.12
N LEU A 50 9.81 10.19 48.56
CA LEU A 50 9.05 11.41 48.85
C LEU A 50 8.65 11.49 50.33
N GLU A 51 8.20 10.39 50.94
CA GLU A 51 7.86 10.36 52.36
C GLU A 51 9.09 10.63 53.24
N GLY A 52 10.26 10.09 52.85
CA GLY A 52 11.54 10.40 53.49
C GLY A 52 11.93 11.88 53.35
N VAL A 53 11.84 12.44 52.14
CA VAL A 53 12.15 13.84 51.82
C VAL A 53 11.23 14.80 52.57
N VAL A 54 9.93 14.53 52.62
CA VAL A 54 8.95 15.34 53.35
C VAL A 54 9.21 15.31 54.86
N LYS A 55 9.53 14.13 55.42
CA LYS A 55 9.90 13.99 56.84
C LYS A 55 11.20 14.72 57.17
N GLU A 56 12.20 14.70 56.30
CA GLU A 56 13.45 15.47 56.49
C GLU A 56 13.25 16.98 56.35
N ARG A 57 12.45 17.43 55.37
CA ARG A 57 12.16 18.85 55.16
C ARG A 57 11.35 19.44 56.32
N ALA A 58 10.38 18.67 56.84
CA ALA A 58 9.69 19.01 58.08
C ALA A 58 10.64 19.06 59.28
N LYS A 59 11.66 18.19 59.34
CA LYS A 59 12.69 18.25 60.39
C LYS A 59 13.64 19.43 60.28
N ARG A 60 14.07 19.84 59.08
CA ARG A 60 15.06 20.92 58.88
C ARG A 60 14.45 22.33 58.76
N TYR A 61 13.22 22.44 58.26
CA TYR A 61 12.57 23.71 57.92
C TYR A 61 11.13 23.82 58.44
N GLY A 62 10.64 22.82 59.17
CA GLY A 62 9.37 22.93 59.87
C GLY A 62 9.42 24.05 60.90
N VAL A 63 8.34 24.83 61.00
CA VAL A 63 8.22 25.98 61.91
C VAL A 63 8.47 25.60 63.38
N GLU A 64 8.34 24.31 63.72
CA GLU A 64 8.54 23.75 65.07
C GLU A 64 10.02 23.43 65.40
N ASN A 65 10.95 23.48 64.43
CA ASN A 65 12.39 23.20 64.60
C ASN A 65 13.28 24.43 64.26
N ALA A 66 12.78 25.65 64.44
CA ALA A 66 13.67 26.81 64.45
C ALA A 66 14.69 26.62 65.60
N PRO A 67 16.00 26.70 65.34
CA PRO A 67 17.00 26.43 66.37
C PRO A 67 16.76 27.36 67.57
N GLY A 68 16.66 26.75 68.75
CA GLY A 68 16.50 27.50 69.99
C GLY A 68 17.70 28.41 70.22
N LEU A 69 17.52 29.47 71.01
CA LEU A 69 18.59 30.44 71.31
C LEU A 69 19.87 29.75 71.84
N GLU A 70 19.67 28.70 72.64
CA GLU A 70 20.73 27.87 73.24
C GLU A 70 21.50 27.06 72.19
N GLN A 71 20.82 26.52 71.17
CA GLN A 71 21.48 25.83 70.05
C GLN A 71 22.26 26.81 69.15
N LEU A 72 21.79 28.04 69.01
CA LEU A 72 22.51 29.09 68.30
C LEU A 72 23.75 29.56 69.09
N GLU A 73 23.65 29.64 70.42
CA GLU A 73 24.79 29.92 71.30
C GLU A 73 25.82 28.78 71.29
N ASP A 74 25.39 27.53 71.30
CA ASP A 74 26.29 26.38 71.18
C ASP A 74 27.02 26.35 69.84
N ILE A 75 26.31 26.64 68.74
CA ILE A 75 26.92 26.76 67.40
C ILE A 75 27.90 27.95 67.37
N TYR A 76 27.55 29.07 67.99
CA TYR A 76 28.41 30.24 68.08
C TYR A 76 29.69 29.95 68.89
N ASN A 77 29.56 29.30 70.04
CA ASN A 77 30.68 28.93 70.91
C ASN A 77 31.56 27.85 70.27
N TYR A 78 30.96 26.90 69.55
CA TYR A 78 31.68 25.90 68.76
C TYR A 78 32.51 26.55 67.65
N ASN A 79 31.92 27.48 66.89
CA ASN A 79 32.63 28.20 65.82
C ASN A 79 33.74 29.10 66.37
N ARG A 80 33.50 29.72 67.53
CA ARG A 80 34.54 30.48 68.25
C ARG A 80 35.70 29.58 68.65
N GLY A 81 35.43 28.35 69.11
CA GLY A 81 36.47 27.36 69.41
C GLY A 81 37.32 26.98 68.19
N ILE A 82 36.74 26.93 67.00
CA ILE A 82 37.47 26.69 65.74
C ILE A 82 38.32 27.90 65.36
N GLU A 83 37.79 29.12 65.49
CA GLU A 83 38.55 30.36 65.22
C GLU A 83 39.72 30.53 66.20
N ASP A 84 39.48 30.25 67.48
CA ASP A 84 40.50 30.27 68.53
C ASP A 84 41.57 29.21 68.27
N ALA A 85 41.20 28.00 67.81
CA ALA A 85 42.15 26.96 67.41
C ALA A 85 42.98 27.36 66.17
N ARG A 86 42.38 28.06 65.20
CA ARG A 86 43.07 28.53 63.99
C ARG A 86 44.00 29.72 64.24
N ALA A 87 43.69 30.54 65.24
CA ALA A 87 44.54 31.66 65.66
C ALA A 87 45.85 31.19 66.31
N ILE A 88 45.92 29.95 66.78
CA ILE A 88 47.14 29.31 67.28
C ILE A 88 47.98 28.85 66.07
N PRO A 89 49.29 29.19 66.00
CA PRO A 89 50.20 28.66 64.99
C PRO A 89 50.16 27.13 64.93
N GLU A 90 50.20 26.56 63.73
CA GLU A 90 50.00 25.12 63.50
C GLU A 90 51.00 24.24 64.28
N ASP A 91 52.24 24.71 64.44
CA ASP A 91 53.28 24.05 65.24
C ASP A 91 53.03 24.08 66.76
N GLN A 92 52.01 24.81 67.21
CA GLN A 92 51.66 25.03 68.61
C GLN A 92 50.25 24.52 68.95
N ARG A 93 49.52 23.95 67.99
CA ARG A 93 48.20 23.35 68.23
C ARG A 93 48.36 22.00 68.92
N SER A 94 47.46 21.71 69.86
CA SER A 94 47.28 20.34 70.33
C SER A 94 46.62 19.49 69.24
N ASP A 95 46.75 18.16 69.31
CA ASP A 95 46.10 17.25 68.36
C ASP A 95 44.57 17.49 68.28
N GLU A 96 43.93 17.80 69.41
CA GLU A 96 42.50 18.16 69.45
C GLU A 96 42.20 19.49 68.74
N GLN A 97 43.09 20.47 68.80
CA GLN A 97 42.96 21.76 68.10
C GLN A 97 43.29 21.64 66.62
N GLN A 98 44.21 20.75 66.25
CA GLN A 98 44.52 20.38 64.87
C GLN A 98 43.29 19.71 64.22
N ASP A 99 42.70 18.72 64.88
CA ASP A 99 41.49 18.03 64.44
C ASP A 99 40.30 19.00 64.30
N LEU A 100 40.13 19.94 65.25
CA LEU A 100 39.11 20.99 65.18
C LEU A 100 39.35 21.96 64.00
N ALA A 101 40.61 22.32 63.74
CA ALA A 101 40.97 23.26 62.68
C ALA A 101 40.81 22.64 61.27
N GLU A 102 41.06 21.33 61.14
CA GLU A 102 41.02 20.56 59.89
C GLU A 102 39.64 20.00 59.52
N GLN A 103 38.70 19.91 60.48
CA GLN A 103 37.35 19.32 60.27
C GLN A 103 36.53 19.99 59.15
N ASP A 104 36.80 21.26 58.83
CA ASP A 104 36.10 22.06 57.82
C ASP A 104 36.77 22.12 56.45
N LEU A 105 38.01 21.62 56.32
CA LEU A 105 38.77 21.71 55.06
C LEU A 105 38.36 20.65 54.02
N LYS A 106 37.50 19.69 54.38
CA LYS A 106 37.15 18.55 53.51
C LYS A 106 35.85 18.66 52.73
N LYS A 107 35.10 19.77 52.73
CA LYS A 107 33.91 19.93 51.86
C LYS A 107 33.72 21.33 51.24
N LEU A 108 33.98 21.34 49.91
CA LEU A 108 33.55 22.23 48.81
C LEU A 108 34.38 23.49 48.43
N GLU A 109 35.04 23.39 47.28
CA GLU A 109 35.30 24.50 46.34
C GLU A 109 33.97 24.90 45.68
N GLY A 110 33.32 25.96 46.19
CA GLY A 110 32.09 26.52 45.65
C GLY A 110 31.82 27.90 46.26
N VAL A 111 30.90 28.68 45.69
CA VAL A 111 30.62 30.04 46.17
C VAL A 111 29.82 29.98 47.48
N GLY A 112 30.46 30.31 48.59
CA GLY A 112 29.84 30.42 49.92
C GLY A 112 30.37 29.41 50.94
N ASP A 113 30.58 29.86 52.17
CA ASP A 113 30.99 29.01 53.29
C ASP A 113 29.83 28.18 53.87
N SER A 114 30.14 27.12 54.61
CA SER A 114 29.13 26.25 55.22
C SER A 114 28.65 26.76 56.59
N TYR A 115 29.14 27.90 57.07
CA TYR A 115 29.06 28.29 58.48
C TYR A 115 28.20 29.54 58.67
N SER A 116 28.34 30.53 57.79
CA SER A 116 27.58 31.77 57.82
C SER A 116 26.24 31.63 57.13
N VAL A 117 25.26 32.43 57.57
CA VAL A 117 23.93 32.50 56.94
C VAL A 117 24.05 32.91 55.48
N PHE A 118 24.97 33.84 55.16
CA PHE A 118 25.22 34.30 53.79
C PHE A 118 25.87 33.23 52.92
N GLY A 119 26.86 32.49 53.45
CA GLY A 119 27.52 31.38 52.76
C GLY A 119 26.57 30.23 52.47
N LYS A 120 25.77 29.80 53.46
CA LYS A 120 24.71 28.79 53.29
C LYS A 120 23.68 29.21 52.23
N THR A 121 23.29 30.49 52.22
CA THR A 121 22.33 31.02 51.25
C THR A 121 22.94 31.09 49.85
N ALA A 122 24.20 31.53 49.71
CA ALA A 122 24.92 31.56 48.44
C ALA A 122 25.11 30.15 47.86
N LYS A 123 25.49 29.18 48.70
CA LYS A 123 25.63 27.77 48.32
C LYS A 123 24.30 27.16 47.89
N ALA A 124 23.22 27.41 48.64
CA ALA A 124 21.88 26.94 48.28
C ALA A 124 21.42 27.52 46.94
N PHE A 125 21.66 28.81 46.70
CA PHE A 125 21.32 29.46 45.43
C PHE A 125 22.15 28.90 44.26
N TYR A 126 23.44 28.68 44.48
CA TYR A 126 24.32 28.07 43.49
C TYR A 126 23.86 26.64 43.12
N LEU A 127 23.58 25.80 44.12
CA LEU A 127 23.11 24.43 43.91
C LEU A 127 21.74 24.40 43.21
N ASP A 128 20.82 25.30 43.56
CA ASP A 128 19.52 25.43 42.87
C ASP A 128 19.68 25.83 41.39
N SER A 129 20.54 26.80 41.10
CA SER A 129 20.84 27.25 39.74
C SER A 129 21.52 26.14 38.90
N ALA A 130 22.49 25.44 39.50
CA ALA A 130 23.15 24.30 38.88
C ALA A 130 22.16 23.16 38.60
N SER A 131 21.31 22.82 39.58
CA SER A 131 20.26 21.81 39.45
C SER A 131 19.32 22.10 38.29
N LYS A 132 18.82 23.33 38.14
CA LYS A 132 17.93 23.72 37.03
C LYS A 132 18.60 23.64 35.66
N THR A 133 19.90 23.98 35.61
CA THR A 133 20.67 23.90 34.35
C THR A 133 20.87 22.44 33.95
N ILE A 134 21.26 21.59 34.89
CA ILE A 134 21.42 20.15 34.69
C ILE A 134 20.09 19.50 34.30
N GLU A 135 19.01 19.85 35.01
CA GLU A 135 17.65 19.39 34.70
C GLU A 135 17.27 19.68 33.24
N THR A 136 17.54 20.91 32.78
CA THR A 136 17.22 21.33 31.41
C THR A 136 18.02 20.54 30.37
N LEU A 137 19.32 20.31 30.62
CA LEU A 137 20.17 19.54 29.71
C LEU A 137 19.76 18.06 29.67
N ALA A 138 19.53 17.45 30.83
CA ALA A 138 19.09 16.06 30.94
C ALA A 138 17.74 15.84 30.23
N LYS A 139 16.77 16.74 30.43
CA LYS A 139 15.48 16.67 29.72
C LYS A 139 15.65 16.76 28.20
N LYS A 140 16.56 17.61 27.71
CA LYS A 140 16.86 17.72 26.29
C LYS A 140 17.46 16.43 25.72
N GLU A 141 18.37 15.80 26.46
CA GLU A 141 18.99 14.54 26.04
C GLU A 141 17.99 13.37 26.05
N ILE A 142 17.16 13.26 27.08
CA ILE A 142 16.03 12.31 27.15
C ILE A 142 15.14 12.44 25.92
N LEU A 143 14.71 13.66 25.59
CA LEU A 143 13.86 13.91 24.42
C LEU A 143 14.59 13.59 23.11
N SER A 144 15.90 13.85 23.03
CA SER A 144 16.72 13.51 21.87
C SER A 144 16.81 12.00 21.65
N LEU A 145 17.03 11.22 22.71
CA LEU A 145 17.05 9.76 22.65
C LEU A 145 15.71 9.21 22.15
N ILE A 146 14.60 9.70 22.69
CA ILE A 146 13.25 9.30 22.25
C ILE A 146 13.03 9.68 20.78
N THR A 147 13.44 10.86 20.36
CA THR A 147 13.30 11.31 18.96
C THR A 147 14.09 10.40 18.00
N ILE A 148 15.32 10.03 18.37
CA ILE A 148 16.15 9.11 17.58
C ILE A 148 15.50 7.72 17.53
N ALA A 149 14.98 7.22 18.65
CA ALA A 149 14.26 5.96 18.71
C ALA A 149 12.98 5.98 17.85
N GLU A 150 12.25 7.10 17.85
CA GLU A 150 11.08 7.31 16.97
C GLU A 150 11.43 7.27 15.49
N GLN A 151 12.56 7.87 15.11
CA GLN A 151 13.04 7.91 13.73
C GLN A 151 13.52 6.54 13.22
N ASN A 152 14.10 5.75 14.11
CA ASN A 152 14.68 4.44 13.78
C ASN A 152 13.73 3.26 14.08
N ASP A 153 12.51 3.53 14.58
CA ASP A 153 11.57 2.52 15.08
C ASP A 153 12.21 1.55 16.11
N THR A 154 13.06 2.07 17.00
CA THR A 154 13.74 1.28 18.05
C THR A 154 12.77 0.94 19.19
N PRO A 155 12.55 -0.33 19.55
CA PRO A 155 11.61 -0.71 20.61
C PRO A 155 11.88 0.00 21.95
N TYR A 156 10.82 0.39 22.68
CA TYR A 156 10.97 1.04 23.99
C TYR A 156 11.84 0.23 24.98
N ALA A 157 11.76 -1.10 24.90
CA ALA A 157 12.56 -2.01 25.72
C ALA A 157 14.08 -1.77 25.60
N ASP A 158 14.55 -1.33 24.43
CA ASP A 158 15.98 -1.15 24.14
C ASP A 158 16.50 0.22 24.58
N ILE A 159 15.61 1.20 24.77
CA ILE A 159 15.97 2.56 25.20
C ILE A 159 15.66 2.84 26.67
N LYS A 160 14.87 1.98 27.34
CA LYS A 160 14.49 2.15 28.76
C LYS A 160 15.71 2.34 29.66
N ASP A 161 16.74 1.51 29.48
CA ASP A 161 17.95 1.57 30.29
C ASP A 161 18.80 2.80 29.94
N GLN A 162 18.87 3.17 28.65
CA GLN A 162 19.56 4.40 28.21
C GLN A 162 18.94 5.67 28.80
N LEU A 163 17.61 5.71 28.94
CA LEU A 163 16.93 6.82 29.61
C LEU A 163 17.33 6.91 31.08
N GLN A 164 17.49 5.77 31.77
CA GLN A 164 17.94 5.75 33.16
C GLN A 164 19.41 6.14 33.28
N ASP A 165 20.28 5.67 32.37
CA ASP A 165 21.69 6.02 32.33
C ASP A 165 21.90 7.54 32.20
N VAL A 166 21.08 8.22 31.40
CA VAL A 166 21.09 9.70 31.31
C VAL A 166 20.70 10.33 32.64
N VAL A 167 19.65 9.84 33.29
CA VAL A 167 19.22 10.35 34.60
C VAL A 167 20.32 10.18 35.64
N ASP A 168 20.92 9.00 35.72
CA ASP A 168 21.95 8.68 36.70
C ASP A 168 23.23 9.50 36.44
N GLY A 169 23.69 9.57 35.19
CA GLY A 169 24.89 10.33 34.82
C GLY A 169 24.80 11.83 35.13
N TYR A 170 23.64 12.45 34.93
CA TYR A 170 23.45 13.86 35.26
C TYR A 170 23.27 14.12 36.77
N THR A 171 22.78 13.14 37.52
CA THR A 171 22.45 13.35 38.95
C THR A 171 23.60 13.00 39.89
N GLU A 172 24.49 12.08 39.49
CA GLU A 172 25.67 11.67 40.26
C GLU A 172 26.58 12.87 40.59
N THR A 173 26.82 13.74 39.60
CA THR A 173 27.66 14.95 39.78
C THR A 173 27.15 15.90 40.86
N LEU A 174 25.82 16.03 41.02
CA LEU A 174 25.22 16.85 42.08
C LEU A 174 25.12 16.10 43.40
N ALA A 175 24.91 14.78 43.38
CA ALA A 175 24.85 13.95 44.58
C ALA A 175 26.19 13.94 45.34
N ASP A 176 27.30 14.02 44.63
CA ASP A 176 28.64 14.16 45.22
C ASP A 176 28.84 15.48 45.97
N GLN A 177 28.22 16.56 45.48
CA GLN A 177 28.30 17.90 46.07
C GLN A 177 27.29 18.09 47.21
N ASP A 178 26.04 17.69 46.96
CA ASP A 178 24.95 17.68 47.93
C ASP A 178 24.01 16.51 47.65
N GLN A 179 24.09 15.50 48.53
CA GLN A 179 23.31 14.27 48.39
C GLN A 179 21.79 14.52 48.36
N PHE A 180 21.30 15.57 49.02
CA PHE A 180 19.88 15.88 49.06
C PHE A 180 19.43 16.47 47.72
N VAL A 181 20.15 17.46 47.19
CA VAL A 181 19.85 18.08 45.89
C VAL A 181 19.96 17.04 44.76
N GLY A 182 21.00 16.21 44.77
CA GLY A 182 21.17 15.13 43.79
C GLY A 182 20.00 14.12 43.79
N LYS A 183 19.54 13.70 44.98
CA LYS A 183 18.37 12.79 45.10
C LYS A 183 17.07 13.44 44.61
N LEU A 184 16.85 14.72 44.92
CA LEU A 184 15.67 15.43 44.45
C LEU A 184 15.65 15.52 42.93
N LEU A 185 16.77 15.94 42.32
CA LEU A 185 16.90 16.01 40.87
C LEU A 185 16.74 14.64 40.20
N ASN A 186 17.31 13.58 40.78
CA ASN A 186 17.15 12.22 40.27
C ASN A 186 15.67 11.79 40.26
N SER A 187 14.91 12.11 41.31
CA SER A 187 13.48 11.82 41.34
C SER A 187 12.71 12.59 40.25
N GLU A 188 13.02 13.87 40.04
CA GLU A 188 12.35 14.70 39.03
C GLU A 188 12.65 14.23 37.61
N LEU A 189 13.92 13.95 37.32
CA LEU A 189 14.34 13.47 36.01
C LEU A 189 13.86 12.04 35.74
N SER A 190 13.86 11.15 36.74
CA SER A 190 13.29 9.81 36.63
C SER A 190 11.80 9.86 36.28
N LEU A 191 11.02 10.74 36.93
CA LEU A 191 9.60 10.93 36.62
C LEU A 191 9.39 11.47 35.21
N PHE A 192 10.22 12.42 34.78
CA PHE A 192 10.15 12.97 33.43
C PHE A 192 10.50 11.91 32.36
N ALA A 193 11.64 11.22 32.51
CA ALA A 193 12.08 10.15 31.62
C ALA A 193 11.03 9.04 31.52
N TYR A 194 10.45 8.65 32.66
CA TYR A 194 9.38 7.67 32.72
C TYR A 194 8.13 8.12 31.95
N SER A 195 7.68 9.36 32.19
CA SER A 195 6.49 9.90 31.51
C SER A 195 6.69 9.93 29.99
N GLN A 196 7.83 10.43 29.52
CA GLN A 196 8.12 10.51 28.08
C GLN A 196 8.30 9.12 27.47
N GLY A 197 8.99 8.21 28.17
CA GLY A 197 9.12 6.81 27.76
C GLY A 197 7.77 6.09 27.68
N GLN A 198 6.83 6.37 28.59
CA GLN A 198 5.48 5.80 28.54
C GLN A 198 4.68 6.30 27.34
N ASP A 199 4.77 7.59 27.02
CA ASP A 199 4.11 8.16 25.85
C ASP A 199 4.69 7.58 24.55
N TYR A 200 6.00 7.38 24.48
CA TYR A 200 6.65 6.67 23.37
C TYR A 200 6.19 5.20 23.27
N ALA A 201 6.18 4.45 24.36
CA ALA A 201 5.70 3.06 24.35
C ALA A 201 4.24 2.95 23.87
N ARG A 202 3.39 3.94 24.22
CA ARG A 202 2.01 4.01 23.71
C ARG A 202 1.96 4.30 22.20
N SER A 203 2.84 5.16 21.70
CA SER A 203 2.92 5.47 20.26
C SER A 203 3.40 4.24 19.47
N GLU A 204 4.39 3.50 19.99
CA GLU A 204 4.86 2.24 19.42
C GLU A 204 3.74 1.19 19.35
N LEU A 205 2.99 0.99 20.45
CA LEU A 205 1.84 0.08 20.46
C LEU A 205 0.76 0.49 19.46
N ALA A 206 0.54 1.79 19.27
CA ALA A 206 -0.39 2.28 18.25
C ALA A 206 0.10 1.95 16.83
N LYS A 207 1.38 2.20 16.52
CA LYS A 207 2.02 1.82 15.24
C LYS A 207 1.90 0.31 14.98
N LEU A 208 2.24 -0.52 15.97
CA LEU A 208 2.15 -1.99 15.86
C LEU A 208 0.71 -2.45 15.61
N ARG A 209 -0.27 -1.83 16.27
CA ARG A 209 -1.69 -2.14 16.03
C ARG A 209 -2.11 -1.76 14.61
N ASP A 210 -1.67 -0.62 14.10
CA ASP A 210 -2.00 -0.20 12.74
C ASP A 210 -1.32 -1.08 11.68
N LYS A 211 -0.08 -1.51 11.90
CA LYS A 211 0.58 -2.52 11.07
C LYS A 211 -0.20 -3.83 11.05
N ARG A 212 -0.61 -4.35 12.21
CA ARG A 212 -1.43 -5.57 12.30
C ARG A 212 -2.80 -5.40 11.64
N LYS A 213 -3.43 -4.22 11.73
CA LYS A 213 -4.66 -3.94 10.98
C LYS A 213 -4.42 -4.04 9.48
N ALA A 214 -3.32 -3.49 8.96
CA ALA A 214 -2.99 -3.57 7.55
C ALA A 214 -2.75 -5.03 7.10
N GLU A 215 -1.96 -5.79 7.86
CA GLU A 215 -1.73 -7.23 7.62
C GLU A 215 -3.05 -8.03 7.66
N PHE A 216 -3.91 -7.72 8.63
CA PHE A 216 -5.24 -8.32 8.75
C PHE A 216 -6.14 -8.00 7.55
N THR A 217 -6.14 -6.75 7.08
CA THR A 217 -6.89 -6.34 5.89
C THR A 217 -6.40 -7.10 4.65
N VAL A 218 -5.09 -7.16 4.41
CA VAL A 218 -4.50 -7.91 3.28
C VAL A 218 -4.85 -9.40 3.35
N THR A 219 -4.78 -10.00 4.55
CA THR A 219 -5.14 -11.41 4.75
C THR A 219 -6.63 -11.65 4.48
N THR A 220 -7.48 -10.71 4.89
CA THR A 220 -8.93 -10.77 4.67
C THR A 220 -9.28 -10.60 3.19
N GLU A 221 -8.64 -9.67 2.49
CA GLU A 221 -8.77 -9.47 1.04
C GLU A 221 -8.32 -10.71 0.28
N THR A 222 -7.16 -11.28 0.62
CA THR A 222 -6.66 -12.53 0.03
C THR A 222 -7.64 -13.69 0.24
N PHE A 223 -8.27 -13.76 1.43
CA PHE A 223 -9.33 -14.73 1.69
C PHE A 223 -10.55 -14.50 0.78
N PHE A 224 -10.98 -13.24 0.60
CA PHE A 224 -12.10 -12.87 -0.27
C PHE A 224 -11.82 -13.20 -1.74
N GLU A 225 -10.62 -12.91 -2.23
CA GLU A 225 -10.17 -13.27 -3.58
C GLU A 225 -10.09 -14.79 -3.78
N GLY A 226 -9.80 -15.55 -2.72
CA GLY A 226 -9.79 -17.01 -2.72
C GLY A 226 -11.17 -17.66 -2.66
N LEU A 227 -12.24 -16.92 -2.37
CA LEU A 227 -13.59 -17.47 -2.24
C LEU A 227 -14.09 -18.22 -3.48
N PRO A 228 -13.89 -17.77 -4.74
CA PRO A 228 -14.34 -18.52 -5.91
C PRO A 228 -13.77 -19.93 -5.95
N ASN A 229 -12.48 -20.09 -5.61
CA ASN A 229 -11.82 -21.38 -5.54
C ASN A 229 -12.36 -22.22 -4.38
N GLU A 230 -12.51 -21.63 -3.18
CA GLU A 230 -13.12 -22.33 -2.05
C GLU A 230 -14.51 -22.84 -2.42
N ILE A 231 -15.38 -22.00 -2.99
CA ILE A 231 -16.74 -22.33 -3.47
C ILE A 231 -16.72 -23.43 -4.53
N GLN A 232 -15.83 -23.33 -5.52
CA GLN A 232 -15.70 -24.32 -6.59
C GLN A 232 -15.31 -25.69 -6.02
N TYR A 233 -14.38 -25.71 -5.07
CA TYR A 233 -13.81 -26.93 -4.48
C TYR A 233 -14.43 -27.33 -3.13
N LEU A 234 -15.54 -26.72 -2.71
CA LEU A 234 -16.28 -27.11 -1.49
C LEU A 234 -16.76 -28.58 -1.51
N VAL A 235 -16.52 -29.27 -2.62
CA VAL A 235 -17.09 -30.55 -2.96
C VAL A 235 -16.06 -31.66 -2.94
N ASN A 236 -15.92 -32.22 -1.74
CA ASN A 236 -16.05 -33.67 -1.54
C ASN A 236 -17.40 -34.01 -0.87
N ALA A 237 -18.39 -33.13 -1.04
CA ALA A 237 -19.76 -33.28 -0.57
C ALA A 237 -20.61 -33.96 -1.66
N GLU A 238 -20.87 -35.24 -1.48
CA GLU A 238 -21.78 -36.01 -2.32
C GLU A 238 -23.24 -35.61 -2.07
N ILE A 239 -23.69 -34.46 -2.58
CA ILE A 239 -25.13 -34.13 -2.59
C ILE A 239 -25.89 -35.10 -3.52
N LEU A 240 -25.17 -35.75 -4.45
CA LEU A 240 -25.72 -36.59 -5.51
C LEU A 240 -25.29 -38.08 -5.45
N SER A 241 -24.58 -38.55 -4.40
CA SER A 241 -24.26 -39.98 -4.36
C SER A 241 -25.53 -40.81 -4.12
N LYS A 242 -25.69 -41.85 -4.93
CA LYS A 242 -26.77 -42.85 -4.79
C LYS A 242 -26.56 -43.77 -3.58
N GLU A 243 -25.33 -43.83 -3.06
CA GLU A 243 -24.93 -44.73 -2.00
C GLU A 243 -24.87 -43.93 -0.70
N GLY A 244 -25.76 -44.22 0.25
CA GLY A 244 -25.75 -43.56 1.56
C GLY A 244 -24.37 -43.67 2.22
N VAL A 245 -23.93 -42.60 2.87
CA VAL A 245 -22.64 -42.56 3.54
C VAL A 245 -22.66 -43.57 4.69
N LYS A 246 -21.65 -44.44 4.73
CA LYS A 246 -21.43 -45.34 5.88
C LYS A 246 -20.93 -44.52 7.06
N ASP A 247 -21.56 -44.66 8.22
CA ASP A 247 -21.05 -44.09 9.47
C ASP A 247 -19.70 -44.73 9.86
N LYS A 248 -19.15 -44.30 10.99
CA LYS A 248 -17.87 -44.80 11.54
C LYS A 248 -17.92 -46.31 11.83
N ASP A 249 -19.12 -46.88 11.93
CA ASP A 249 -19.40 -48.29 12.21
C ASP A 249 -19.80 -49.08 10.94
N GLY A 250 -19.72 -48.45 9.76
CA GLY A 250 -20.02 -49.10 8.47
C GLY A 250 -21.50 -49.19 8.12
N LYS A 251 -22.41 -48.64 8.93
CA LYS A 251 -23.86 -48.62 8.65
C LYS A 251 -24.21 -47.50 7.68
N VAL A 252 -24.95 -47.85 6.63
CA VAL A 252 -25.51 -46.89 5.67
C VAL A 252 -26.63 -46.12 6.37
N VAL A 253 -26.35 -44.87 6.77
CA VAL A 253 -27.34 -43.99 7.39
C VAL A 253 -28.27 -43.48 6.30
N LYS A 254 -29.49 -44.00 6.24
CA LYS A 254 -30.47 -43.68 5.17
C LYS A 254 -31.25 -42.39 5.40
N ASP A 255 -31.42 -41.96 6.65
CA ASP A 255 -32.44 -40.95 6.99
C ASP A 255 -31.90 -39.60 7.49
N GLU A 256 -30.60 -39.48 7.76
CA GLU A 256 -29.97 -38.20 8.08
C GLU A 256 -28.63 -38.11 7.37
N ILE A 257 -28.66 -37.98 6.05
CA ILE A 257 -27.54 -37.39 5.33
C ILE A 257 -27.52 -35.93 5.75
N ALA A 258 -26.85 -35.64 6.86
CA ALA A 258 -26.34 -34.33 7.20
C ALA A 258 -25.42 -33.92 6.06
N ILE A 259 -26.05 -33.24 5.11
CA ILE A 259 -25.53 -32.70 3.89
C ILE A 259 -24.14 -32.11 4.15
N ARG A 260 -23.10 -32.71 3.57
CA ARG A 260 -21.73 -32.14 3.60
C ARG A 260 -21.65 -30.74 2.97
N SER A 261 -22.72 -30.24 2.33
CA SER A 261 -22.85 -28.83 1.94
C SER A 261 -23.07 -27.87 3.13
N ILE A 262 -23.61 -28.36 4.27
CA ILE A 262 -23.68 -27.59 5.53
C ILE A 262 -22.28 -27.29 6.04
N VAL A 263 -21.33 -28.23 5.84
CA VAL A 263 -19.92 -28.06 6.25
C VAL A 263 -19.21 -27.01 5.39
N GLY A 264 -19.65 -26.81 4.15
CA GLY A 264 -19.07 -25.81 3.25
C GLY A 264 -19.41 -24.38 3.64
N ASN A 265 -20.70 -24.07 3.79
CA ASN A 265 -21.14 -22.78 4.35
C ASN A 265 -20.56 -22.57 5.74
N LYS A 266 -20.67 -23.58 6.61
CA LYS A 266 -20.12 -23.49 7.96
C LYS A 266 -18.62 -23.22 7.97
N ARG A 267 -17.82 -23.75 7.04
CA ARG A 267 -16.38 -23.45 6.99
C ARG A 267 -16.11 -22.00 6.57
N ILE A 268 -16.84 -21.48 5.58
CA ILE A 268 -16.70 -20.08 5.16
C ILE A 268 -17.21 -19.16 6.28
N ASP A 269 -18.34 -19.47 6.89
CA ASP A 269 -18.94 -18.75 8.02
C ASP A 269 -18.06 -18.81 9.27
N ASP A 270 -17.48 -19.96 9.61
CA ASP A 270 -16.57 -20.13 10.75
C ASP A 270 -15.28 -19.33 10.53
N LYS A 271 -14.73 -19.35 9.31
CA LYS A 271 -13.59 -18.49 8.94
C LYS A 271 -13.96 -17.02 9.07
N PHE A 272 -15.11 -16.60 8.54
CA PHE A 272 -15.56 -15.22 8.65
C PHE A 272 -15.84 -14.81 10.10
N ALA A 273 -16.43 -15.68 10.92
CA ALA A 273 -16.62 -15.48 12.34
C ALA A 273 -15.27 -15.30 13.06
N SER A 274 -14.24 -16.06 12.66
CA SER A 274 -12.88 -15.90 13.20
C SER A 274 -12.24 -14.56 12.82
N ILE A 275 -12.51 -14.06 11.60
CA ILE A 275 -12.08 -12.73 11.14
C ILE A 275 -12.76 -11.66 12.00
N ILE A 276 -14.09 -11.72 12.13
CA ILE A 276 -14.87 -10.78 12.93
C ILE A 276 -14.48 -10.80 14.41
N ALA A 277 -14.14 -11.97 14.97
CA ALA A 277 -13.70 -12.09 16.37
C ALA A 277 -12.35 -11.41 16.65
N GLN A 278 -11.47 -11.30 15.64
CA GLN A 278 -10.15 -10.65 15.77
C GLN A 278 -10.23 -9.12 15.67
N MET A 279 -11.21 -8.59 14.93
CA MET A 279 -11.35 -7.15 14.66
C MET A 279 -11.40 -6.26 15.93
N PRO A 280 -12.13 -6.60 17.01
CA PRO A 280 -12.11 -5.81 18.24
C PRO A 280 -10.72 -5.71 18.88
N GLY A 281 -9.95 -6.80 18.90
CA GLY A 281 -8.58 -6.83 19.43
C GLY A 281 -7.61 -5.96 18.65
N LEU A 282 -7.88 -5.77 17.35
CA LEU A 282 -7.15 -4.87 16.47
C LEU A 282 -7.66 -3.41 16.56
N GLY A 283 -8.70 -3.13 17.34
CA GLY A 283 -9.24 -1.78 17.53
C GLY A 283 -10.17 -1.30 16.41
N PHE A 284 -10.77 -2.19 15.62
CA PHE A 284 -11.86 -1.83 14.72
C PHE A 284 -13.13 -1.46 15.49
N LYS A 285 -13.82 -0.40 15.05
CA LYS A 285 -15.09 0.04 15.66
C LYS A 285 -16.28 -0.73 15.07
N SER A 286 -17.40 -0.77 15.79
CA SER A 286 -18.63 -1.48 15.37
C SER A 286 -19.13 -1.14 13.95
N PRO A 287 -19.04 0.11 13.45
CA PRO A 287 -19.38 0.41 12.05
C PRO A 287 -18.49 -0.33 11.04
N ALA A 288 -17.18 -0.42 11.29
CA ALA A 288 -16.26 -1.13 10.42
C ALA A 288 -16.49 -2.64 10.45
N ILE A 289 -16.84 -3.21 11.62
CA ILE A 289 -17.20 -4.62 11.76
C ILE A 289 -18.49 -4.94 10.97
N ARG A 290 -19.47 -4.04 10.98
CA ARG A 290 -20.68 -4.17 10.17
C ARG A 290 -20.36 -4.07 8.68
N GLN A 291 -19.56 -3.09 8.27
CA GLN A 291 -19.11 -2.95 6.89
C GLN A 291 -18.39 -4.22 6.39
N MET A 292 -17.53 -4.81 7.22
CA MET A 292 -16.82 -6.06 6.89
C MET A 292 -17.79 -7.23 6.64
N ARG A 293 -18.95 -7.28 7.33
CA ARG A 293 -20.00 -8.25 7.04
C ARG A 293 -20.67 -8.01 5.70
N ASP A 294 -20.95 -6.75 5.38
CA ASP A 294 -21.54 -6.40 4.09
C ASP A 294 -20.56 -6.69 2.95
N ASP A 295 -19.27 -6.39 3.14
CA ASP A 295 -18.22 -6.66 2.17
C ASP A 295 -17.99 -8.16 1.98
N PHE A 296 -18.00 -8.94 3.06
CA PHE A 296 -17.95 -10.40 2.97
C PHE A 296 -19.15 -10.97 2.21
N ASN A 297 -20.38 -10.52 2.50
CA ASN A 297 -21.57 -10.97 1.78
C ASN A 297 -21.47 -10.64 0.29
N LYS A 298 -21.00 -9.44 -0.07
CA LYS A 298 -20.72 -9.06 -1.46
C LYS A 298 -19.62 -9.91 -2.09
N ALA A 299 -18.56 -10.21 -1.37
CA ALA A 299 -17.46 -11.04 -1.86
C ALA A 299 -17.91 -12.49 -2.13
N VAL A 300 -18.73 -13.07 -1.24
CA VAL A 300 -19.36 -14.38 -1.44
C VAL A 300 -20.27 -14.36 -2.67
N LEU A 301 -21.09 -13.32 -2.82
CA LEU A 301 -21.96 -13.15 -3.99
C LEU A 301 -21.15 -13.06 -5.29
N ASN A 302 -20.12 -12.21 -5.32
CA ASN A 302 -19.22 -12.07 -6.47
C ASN A 302 -18.52 -13.38 -6.80
N ALA A 303 -18.07 -14.13 -5.80
CA ALA A 303 -17.44 -15.42 -5.99
C ALA A 303 -18.39 -16.46 -6.62
N GLN A 304 -19.67 -16.47 -6.21
CA GLN A 304 -20.70 -17.28 -6.85
C GLN A 304 -20.89 -16.87 -8.32
N MET A 305 -20.93 -15.56 -8.60
CA MET A 305 -21.05 -15.05 -9.97
C MET A 305 -19.91 -15.53 -10.86
N VAL A 306 -18.67 -15.47 -10.37
CA VAL A 306 -17.48 -15.92 -11.11
C VAL A 306 -17.61 -17.40 -11.49
N VAL A 307 -18.00 -18.27 -10.54
CA VAL A 307 -18.19 -19.71 -10.78
C VAL A 307 -19.30 -19.96 -11.80
N ILE A 308 -20.45 -19.30 -11.65
CA ILE A 308 -21.60 -19.45 -12.56
C ILE A 308 -21.23 -18.95 -13.97
N LYS A 309 -20.63 -17.76 -14.07
CA LYS A 309 -20.23 -17.12 -15.33
C LYS A 309 -19.24 -17.98 -16.10
N LYS A 310 -18.20 -18.51 -15.41
CA LYS A 310 -17.23 -19.42 -16.01
C LYS A 310 -17.93 -20.59 -16.71
N HIS A 311 -18.80 -21.31 -16.00
CA HIS A 311 -19.52 -22.45 -16.59
C HIS A 311 -20.54 -22.05 -17.65
N MET A 312 -21.11 -20.84 -17.59
CA MET A 312 -21.97 -20.31 -18.65
C MET A 312 -21.23 -19.94 -19.93
N LEU A 313 -19.96 -19.54 -19.82
CA LEU A 313 -19.11 -19.24 -20.97
C LEU A 313 -18.59 -20.53 -21.61
N GLU A 314 -18.29 -21.56 -20.82
CA GLU A 314 -17.80 -22.86 -21.29
C GLU A 314 -18.90 -23.78 -21.83
N ASN A 315 -20.19 -23.49 -21.58
CA ASN A 315 -21.30 -24.35 -22.01
C ASN A 315 -21.71 -24.10 -23.47
N GLU A 316 -21.84 -25.18 -24.25
CA GLU A 316 -22.27 -25.12 -25.67
C GLU A 316 -23.67 -24.50 -25.86
N ASN A 317 -24.56 -24.60 -24.86
CA ASN A 317 -25.89 -24.01 -24.88
C ASN A 317 -26.21 -23.24 -23.59
N PRO A 318 -25.70 -21.99 -23.47
CA PRO A 318 -25.84 -21.17 -22.26
C PRO A 318 -27.31 -20.91 -21.87
N GLU A 319 -28.23 -20.81 -22.83
CA GLU A 319 -29.64 -20.54 -22.55
C GLU A 319 -30.33 -21.71 -21.83
N VAL A 320 -30.04 -22.94 -22.27
CA VAL A 320 -30.51 -24.17 -21.61
C VAL A 320 -29.93 -24.27 -20.21
N LEU A 321 -28.63 -23.96 -20.05
CA LEU A 321 -27.98 -23.94 -18.74
C LEU A 321 -28.65 -22.92 -17.81
N VAL A 322 -28.90 -21.68 -18.25
CA VAL A 322 -29.63 -20.66 -17.46
C VAL A 322 -31.00 -21.17 -17.03
N GLY A 323 -31.75 -21.81 -17.93
CA GLY A 323 -33.04 -22.42 -17.60
C GLY A 323 -32.94 -23.48 -16.51
N ASN A 324 -31.89 -24.31 -16.56
CA ASN A 324 -31.64 -25.34 -15.56
C ASN A 324 -31.16 -24.75 -14.22
N ILE A 325 -30.34 -23.70 -14.25
CA ILE A 325 -29.90 -22.99 -13.03
C ILE A 325 -31.11 -22.34 -12.33
N LYS A 326 -32.03 -21.70 -13.06
CA LYS A 326 -33.26 -21.13 -12.47
C LYS A 326 -34.12 -22.20 -11.77
N LYS A 327 -34.26 -23.38 -12.39
CA LYS A 327 -34.97 -24.51 -11.77
C LYS A 327 -34.25 -25.00 -10.52
N ALA A 328 -32.92 -25.15 -10.59
CA ALA A 328 -32.09 -25.56 -9.47
C ALA A 328 -32.17 -24.58 -8.29
N ALA A 329 -32.09 -23.26 -8.55
CA ALA A 329 -32.22 -22.22 -7.52
C ALA A 329 -33.59 -22.29 -6.80
N LYS A 330 -34.68 -22.50 -7.55
CA LYS A 330 -36.02 -22.70 -6.97
C LYS A 330 -36.13 -23.99 -6.15
N ILE A 331 -35.46 -25.06 -6.56
CA ILE A 331 -35.41 -26.30 -5.78
C ILE A 331 -34.66 -26.04 -4.47
N ILE A 332 -33.48 -25.44 -4.54
CA ILE A 332 -32.63 -25.16 -3.38
C ILE A 332 -33.39 -24.29 -2.37
N SER A 333 -34.08 -23.25 -2.81
CA SER A 333 -34.88 -22.40 -1.90
C SER A 333 -35.98 -23.15 -1.15
N THR A 334 -36.59 -24.17 -1.77
CA THR A 334 -37.58 -25.04 -1.09
C THR A 334 -36.96 -26.06 -0.14
N LEU A 335 -35.67 -26.39 -0.36
CA LEU A 335 -34.92 -27.30 0.50
C LEU A 335 -34.33 -26.57 1.71
N THR A 336 -34.04 -25.27 1.60
CA THR A 336 -33.49 -24.46 2.71
C THR A 336 -34.52 -24.28 3.83
N LYS A 337 -34.17 -24.71 5.03
CA LYS A 337 -34.94 -24.50 6.26
C LYS A 337 -34.62 -23.12 6.86
N LYS A 338 -35.42 -22.68 7.83
CA LYS A 338 -35.23 -21.39 8.53
C LYS A 338 -33.86 -21.24 9.23
N ASP A 339 -33.24 -22.36 9.60
CA ASP A 339 -31.93 -22.40 10.23
C ASP A 339 -30.76 -22.47 9.22
N GLY A 340 -31.05 -22.35 7.91
CA GLY A 340 -30.07 -22.44 6.84
C GLY A 340 -29.69 -23.87 6.45
N THR A 341 -30.23 -24.90 7.11
CA THR A 341 -29.96 -26.29 6.73
C THR A 341 -30.80 -26.72 5.53
N LEU A 342 -30.27 -27.61 4.68
CA LEU A 342 -31.00 -28.14 3.53
C LEU A 342 -31.76 -29.42 3.89
N LYS A 343 -32.94 -29.62 3.31
CA LYS A 343 -33.67 -30.90 3.28
C LYS A 343 -33.08 -31.83 2.23
N ILE A 344 -33.28 -33.13 2.41
CA ILE A 344 -32.88 -34.13 1.40
C ILE A 344 -33.73 -33.93 0.14
N PRO A 345 -33.11 -33.72 -1.05
CA PRO A 345 -33.86 -33.61 -2.29
C PRO A 345 -34.52 -34.94 -2.66
N SER A 346 -35.76 -34.89 -3.15
CA SER A 346 -36.42 -36.04 -3.79
C SER A 346 -35.66 -36.48 -5.04
N ASP A 347 -35.89 -37.72 -5.53
CA ASP A 347 -35.18 -38.21 -6.71
C ASP A 347 -35.44 -37.37 -7.97
N ALA A 348 -36.65 -36.81 -8.10
CA ALA A 348 -36.97 -35.85 -9.15
C ALA A 348 -36.13 -34.56 -9.03
N GLN A 349 -35.97 -34.04 -7.82
CA GLN A 349 -35.13 -32.86 -7.54
C GLN A 349 -33.64 -33.17 -7.78
N LYS A 350 -33.15 -34.35 -7.37
CA LYS A 350 -31.76 -34.80 -7.65
C LYS A 350 -31.49 -34.85 -9.14
N LYS A 351 -32.41 -35.39 -9.94
CA LYS A 351 -32.30 -35.43 -11.40
C LYS A 351 -32.20 -34.02 -11.99
N GLN A 352 -32.99 -33.08 -11.48
CA GLN A 352 -32.94 -31.68 -11.92
C GLN A 352 -31.65 -30.96 -11.49
N LEU A 353 -31.14 -31.21 -10.28
CA LEU A 353 -29.86 -30.66 -9.81
C LEU A 353 -28.66 -31.25 -10.56
N SER A 354 -28.73 -32.52 -10.99
CA SER A 354 -27.68 -33.14 -11.80
C SER A 354 -27.60 -32.64 -13.25
N ALA A 355 -28.57 -31.82 -13.69
CA ALA A 355 -28.58 -31.25 -15.04
C ALA A 355 -27.71 -29.99 -15.19
N ILE A 356 -27.04 -29.56 -14.11
CA ILE A 356 -26.08 -28.45 -14.09
C ILE A 356 -24.74 -28.90 -13.50
N PRO A 357 -23.62 -28.22 -13.82
CA PRO A 357 -22.33 -28.53 -13.22
C PRO A 357 -22.38 -28.47 -11.69
N LYS A 358 -21.63 -29.34 -11.02
CA LYS A 358 -21.65 -29.51 -9.58
C LYS A 358 -21.19 -28.24 -8.85
N GLU A 359 -20.22 -27.57 -9.44
CA GLU A 359 -19.64 -26.29 -9.03
C GLU A 359 -20.72 -25.20 -9.01
N VAL A 360 -21.60 -25.20 -10.02
CA VAL A 360 -22.75 -24.29 -10.10
C VAL A 360 -23.75 -24.63 -8.99
N VAL A 361 -24.04 -25.90 -8.73
CA VAL A 361 -24.89 -26.29 -7.58
C VAL A 361 -24.34 -25.76 -6.26
N ASN A 362 -23.01 -25.79 -6.06
CA ASN A 362 -22.41 -25.25 -4.83
C ASN A 362 -22.61 -23.75 -4.72
N ALA A 363 -22.34 -23.01 -5.80
CA ALA A 363 -22.53 -21.57 -5.83
C ALA A 363 -23.98 -21.21 -5.46
N LEU A 364 -24.97 -21.99 -5.94
CA LEU A 364 -26.39 -21.82 -5.62
C LEU A 364 -26.75 -22.15 -4.16
N VAL A 365 -26.04 -23.05 -3.50
CA VAL A 365 -26.32 -23.48 -2.12
C VAL A 365 -25.79 -22.48 -1.08
N ILE A 366 -24.76 -21.72 -1.45
CA ILE A 366 -24.10 -20.77 -0.55
C ILE A 366 -24.86 -19.45 -0.46
N GLY A 367 -25.54 -19.05 -1.53
CA GLY A 367 -26.21 -17.74 -1.63
C GLY A 367 -27.70 -17.80 -1.28
N ASP A 368 -28.31 -16.63 -1.07
CA ASP A 368 -29.76 -16.53 -1.13
C ASP A 368 -30.20 -16.83 -2.57
N SER A 369 -31.20 -17.71 -2.68
CA SER A 369 -31.85 -18.03 -3.94
C SER A 369 -32.41 -16.81 -4.68
N ASN A 370 -32.79 -15.74 -3.96
CA ASN A 370 -33.25 -14.49 -4.56
C ASN A 370 -32.10 -13.73 -5.22
N ASP A 371 -30.97 -13.60 -4.52
CA ASP A 371 -29.77 -12.95 -5.06
C ASP A 371 -29.26 -13.68 -6.31
N THR A 372 -29.36 -15.01 -6.32
CA THR A 372 -29.01 -15.82 -7.49
C THR A 372 -29.88 -15.49 -8.72
N LEU A 373 -31.18 -15.25 -8.53
CA LEU A 373 -32.05 -14.90 -9.65
C LEU A 373 -31.69 -13.54 -10.25
N ASP A 374 -31.25 -12.60 -9.41
CA ASP A 374 -30.76 -11.30 -9.85
C ASP A 374 -29.38 -11.41 -10.50
N ILE A 375 -28.50 -12.30 -10.02
CA ILE A 375 -27.24 -12.68 -10.68
C ILE A 375 -27.52 -13.20 -12.09
N LEU A 376 -28.48 -14.11 -12.26
CA LEU A 376 -28.80 -14.69 -13.56
C LEU A 376 -29.39 -13.67 -14.53
N LYS A 377 -30.06 -12.63 -14.03
CA LYS A 377 -30.46 -11.49 -14.86
C LYS A 377 -29.23 -10.69 -15.28
N ALA A 378 -28.35 -10.33 -14.33
CA ALA A 378 -27.13 -9.58 -14.61
C ALA A 378 -26.22 -10.28 -15.64
N ILE A 379 -25.99 -11.59 -15.50
CA ILE A 379 -25.17 -12.36 -16.47
C ILE A 379 -25.86 -12.44 -17.83
N ARG A 380 -27.20 -12.58 -17.86
CA ARG A 380 -27.96 -12.58 -19.12
C ARG A 380 -27.85 -11.22 -19.82
N ASP A 381 -27.99 -10.13 -19.08
CA ASP A 381 -27.94 -8.77 -19.60
C ASP A 381 -26.52 -8.43 -20.08
N GLU A 382 -25.49 -8.88 -19.35
CA GLU A 382 -24.09 -8.76 -19.77
C GLU A 382 -23.82 -9.55 -21.07
N LYS A 383 -24.26 -10.81 -21.17
CA LYS A 383 -24.08 -11.62 -22.38
C LYS A 383 -24.90 -11.09 -23.56
N LYS A 384 -26.06 -10.49 -23.30
CA LYS A 384 -26.84 -9.77 -24.30
C LYS A 384 -26.07 -8.55 -24.79
N ALA A 385 -25.50 -7.74 -23.89
CA ALA A 385 -24.66 -6.60 -24.23
C ALA A 385 -23.39 -7.00 -24.98
N GLU A 386 -22.75 -8.11 -24.60
CA GLU A 386 -21.59 -8.68 -25.29
C GLU A 386 -21.95 -9.18 -26.68
N ASN A 387 -23.11 -9.83 -26.84
CA ASN A 387 -23.62 -10.24 -28.16
C ASN A 387 -23.98 -9.03 -29.02
N GLU A 388 -24.60 -7.99 -28.44
CA GLU A 388 -24.92 -6.73 -29.12
C GLU A 388 -23.65 -5.98 -29.52
N TYR A 389 -22.64 -5.94 -28.65
CA TYR A 389 -21.31 -5.39 -28.92
C TYR A 389 -20.59 -6.19 -30.00
N THR A 390 -20.59 -7.52 -29.93
CA THR A 390 -19.99 -8.40 -30.94
C THR A 390 -20.72 -8.26 -32.28
N THR A 391 -22.05 -8.17 -32.27
CA THR A 391 -22.86 -7.93 -33.47
C THR A 391 -22.60 -6.52 -34.02
N SER A 392 -22.48 -5.51 -33.16
CA SER A 392 -22.12 -4.14 -33.53
C SER A 392 -20.71 -4.09 -34.13
N ASN A 393 -19.74 -4.80 -33.54
CA ASN A 393 -18.39 -4.93 -34.04
C ASN A 393 -18.32 -5.74 -35.33
N LEU A 394 -19.12 -6.79 -35.50
CA LEU A 394 -19.24 -7.54 -36.75
C LEU A 394 -19.89 -6.69 -37.83
N ASN A 395 -20.91 -5.90 -37.49
CA ASN A 395 -21.55 -4.95 -38.40
C ASN A 395 -20.62 -3.79 -38.74
N THR A 396 -19.82 -3.32 -37.78
CA THR A 396 -18.82 -2.27 -37.97
C THR A 396 -17.64 -2.82 -38.76
N ALA A 397 -17.19 -4.05 -38.50
CA ALA A 397 -16.16 -4.74 -39.27
C ALA A 397 -16.67 -5.13 -40.65
N SER A 398 -17.96 -5.43 -40.83
CA SER A 398 -18.59 -5.62 -42.14
C SER A 398 -18.65 -4.29 -42.86
N LYS A 399 -19.09 -3.20 -42.22
CA LYS A 399 -19.09 -1.86 -42.81
C LYS A 399 -17.68 -1.38 -43.15
N ILE A 400 -16.71 -1.58 -42.26
CA ILE A 400 -15.29 -1.32 -42.52
C ILE A 400 -14.78 -2.25 -43.60
N ARG A 401 -15.16 -3.53 -43.66
CA ARG A 401 -14.79 -4.43 -44.76
C ARG A 401 -15.43 -3.98 -46.06
N ASP A 402 -16.66 -3.50 -46.06
CA ASP A 402 -17.41 -3.02 -47.22
C ASP A 402 -16.89 -1.66 -47.65
N ASP A 403 -16.51 -0.79 -46.72
CA ASP A 403 -15.89 0.51 -46.93
C ASP A 403 -14.43 0.34 -47.34
N VAL A 404 -13.68 -0.58 -46.76
CA VAL A 404 -12.34 -1.02 -47.18
C VAL A 404 -12.45 -1.74 -48.50
N THR A 405 -13.48 -2.51 -48.80
CA THR A 405 -13.67 -3.13 -50.13
C THR A 405 -14.13 -2.08 -51.14
N ARG A 406 -14.88 -1.06 -50.73
CA ARG A 406 -15.23 0.10 -51.57
C ARG A 406 -14.01 0.98 -51.80
N ILE A 407 -13.18 1.19 -50.78
CA ILE A 407 -11.91 1.92 -50.82
C ILE A 407 -10.85 1.06 -51.49
N LYS A 408 -10.86 -0.27 -51.44
CA LYS A 408 -9.92 -1.15 -52.15
C LYS A 408 -10.40 -1.33 -53.59
N ASN A 409 -11.70 -1.34 -53.86
CA ASN A 409 -12.22 -1.32 -55.23
C ASN A 409 -12.20 0.09 -55.86
N ASN A 410 -12.16 1.18 -55.08
CA ASN A 410 -12.01 2.55 -55.62
C ASN A 410 -10.58 3.10 -55.50
N SER A 411 -9.76 2.59 -54.59
CA SER A 411 -8.36 3.01 -54.39
C SER A 411 -7.42 1.91 -54.83
N PHE A 412 -7.65 0.62 -54.57
CA PHE A 412 -6.78 -0.43 -55.12
C PHE A 412 -7.08 -0.77 -56.58
N PHE A 413 -8.31 -0.62 -57.10
CA PHE A 413 -8.58 -0.78 -58.54
C PHE A 413 -8.09 0.43 -59.34
N ASN A 414 -8.20 1.65 -58.79
CA ASN A 414 -7.61 2.85 -59.41
C ASN A 414 -6.10 2.94 -59.19
N LEU A 415 -5.57 2.50 -58.06
CA LEU A 415 -4.12 2.38 -57.80
C LEU A 415 -3.54 1.18 -58.54
N SER A 416 -4.23 0.05 -58.73
CA SER A 416 -3.71 -1.06 -59.55
C SER A 416 -3.76 -0.74 -61.04
N GLN A 417 -4.80 -0.02 -61.51
CA GLN A 417 -4.80 0.52 -62.88
C GLN A 417 -3.75 1.62 -63.05
N SER A 418 -3.50 2.49 -62.05
CA SER A 418 -2.42 3.49 -62.11
C SER A 418 -1.02 2.91 -61.88
N LEU A 419 -0.86 1.83 -61.11
CA LEU A 419 0.41 1.14 -60.89
C LEU A 419 0.87 0.36 -62.12
N THR A 420 -0.06 -0.06 -62.99
CA THR A 420 0.28 -0.61 -64.31
C THR A 420 0.54 0.46 -65.36
N GLN A 421 0.28 1.76 -65.09
CA GLN A 421 0.33 2.81 -66.12
C GLN A 421 1.06 4.12 -65.78
N ASN A 422 1.43 4.45 -64.53
CA ASN A 422 2.04 5.74 -64.16
C ASN A 422 3.33 5.63 -63.31
N ASN A 423 4.20 6.64 -63.48
CA ASN A 423 5.49 6.86 -62.82
C ASN A 423 5.40 6.89 -61.27
N GLU A 424 6.44 6.39 -60.59
CA GLU A 424 6.65 6.41 -59.12
C GLU A 424 6.30 7.75 -58.44
N ILE A 425 6.41 8.86 -59.16
CA ILE A 425 6.11 10.22 -58.72
C ILE A 425 4.66 10.38 -58.22
N ASP A 426 3.68 9.70 -58.84
CA ASP A 426 2.26 9.84 -58.45
C ASP A 426 1.94 9.14 -57.13
N ILE A 427 2.66 8.06 -56.80
CA ILE A 427 2.50 7.31 -55.54
C ILE A 427 2.99 8.14 -54.36
N PHE A 428 4.14 8.81 -54.52
CA PHE A 428 4.69 9.70 -53.50
C PHE A 428 3.73 10.86 -53.18
N ASN A 429 3.16 11.48 -54.21
CA ASN A 429 2.22 12.59 -54.03
C ASN A 429 0.94 12.16 -53.30
N GLN A 430 0.40 10.97 -53.58
CA GLN A 430 -0.80 10.48 -52.91
C GLN A 430 -0.57 10.11 -51.44
N MET A 431 0.58 9.52 -51.12
CA MET A 431 0.97 9.24 -49.73
C MET A 431 1.28 10.52 -48.95
N ASP A 432 1.92 11.52 -49.57
CA ASP A 432 2.14 12.83 -48.94
C ASP A 432 0.81 13.54 -48.63
N VAL A 433 -0.20 13.44 -49.51
CA VAL A 433 -1.56 13.96 -49.26
C VAL A 433 -2.24 13.20 -48.11
N LEU A 434 -2.16 11.87 -48.07
CA LEU A 434 -2.73 11.06 -46.98
C LEU A 434 -2.13 11.43 -45.61
N LEU A 435 -0.80 11.63 -45.55
CA LEU A 435 -0.12 12.06 -44.33
C LEU A 435 -0.51 13.49 -43.91
N ALA A 436 -0.70 14.39 -44.88
CA ALA A 436 -1.19 15.74 -44.61
C ALA A 436 -2.62 15.72 -44.04
N THR A 437 -3.49 14.85 -44.56
CA THR A 437 -4.86 14.66 -44.04
C THR A 437 -4.87 14.10 -42.62
N TYR A 438 -4.09 13.05 -42.32
CA TYR A 438 -3.96 12.52 -40.96
C TYR A 438 -3.53 13.59 -39.95
N LYS A 439 -2.57 14.45 -40.33
CA LYS A 439 -2.08 15.54 -39.50
C LYS A 439 -3.11 16.66 -39.32
N ALA A 440 -3.88 16.98 -40.35
CA ALA A 440 -4.93 18.01 -40.30
C ALA A 440 -6.14 17.58 -39.46
N GLU A 441 -6.47 16.29 -39.43
CA GLU A 441 -7.60 15.72 -38.69
C GLU A 441 -7.27 15.38 -37.22
N GLY A 442 -6.03 15.60 -36.78
CA GLY A 442 -5.61 15.31 -35.40
C GLY A 442 -5.62 13.82 -35.05
N LEU A 443 -5.53 12.94 -36.05
CA LEU A 443 -5.49 11.50 -35.87
C LEU A 443 -4.17 11.08 -35.21
N ASP A 444 -4.21 10.03 -34.39
CA ASP A 444 -3.12 9.62 -33.49
C ASP A 444 -1.78 9.51 -34.22
N THR A 445 -0.80 10.31 -33.80
CA THR A 445 0.57 10.34 -34.35
C THR A 445 1.57 9.54 -33.52
N GLY A 446 1.08 8.84 -32.49
CA GLY A 446 1.87 8.01 -31.58
C GLY A 446 2.61 6.88 -32.29
N VAL A 447 3.66 6.38 -31.63
CA VAL A 447 4.48 5.25 -32.11
C VAL A 447 3.58 4.02 -32.33
N GLY A 448 3.58 3.49 -33.55
CA GLY A 448 2.73 2.36 -33.96
C GLY A 448 1.36 2.73 -34.53
N SER A 449 1.02 4.02 -34.62
CA SER A 449 -0.22 4.47 -35.26
C SER A 449 -0.19 4.30 -36.78
N ASP A 450 -1.37 4.29 -37.40
CA ASP A 450 -1.50 4.21 -38.86
C ASP A 450 -0.78 5.38 -39.56
N TYR A 451 -0.67 6.55 -38.93
CA TYR A 451 0.12 7.66 -39.43
C TYR A 451 1.61 7.30 -39.53
N GLN A 452 2.21 6.79 -38.44
CA GLN A 452 3.62 6.41 -38.41
C GLN A 452 3.91 5.24 -39.38
N LYS A 453 3.01 4.26 -39.46
CA LYS A 453 3.11 3.15 -40.41
C LYS A 453 3.10 3.62 -41.86
N ASN A 454 2.21 4.55 -42.20
CA ASN A 454 2.13 5.11 -43.55
C ASN A 454 3.33 6.01 -43.86
N LEU A 455 3.85 6.76 -42.88
CA LEU A 455 5.05 7.59 -43.04
C LEU A 455 6.28 6.73 -43.32
N GLN A 456 6.46 5.65 -42.56
CA GLN A 456 7.59 4.75 -42.71
C GLN A 456 7.46 3.88 -43.97
N ALA A 457 6.24 3.48 -44.37
CA ALA A 457 6.01 2.88 -45.68
C ALA A 457 6.45 3.81 -46.83
N LEU A 458 6.17 5.11 -46.69
CA LEU A 458 6.56 6.12 -47.66
C LEU A 458 8.08 6.32 -47.71
N GLU A 459 8.74 6.38 -46.56
CA GLU A 459 10.20 6.48 -46.47
C GLU A 459 10.89 5.26 -47.10
N ASN A 460 10.38 4.06 -46.84
CA ASN A 460 10.86 2.81 -47.43
C ASN A 460 10.71 2.82 -48.96
N LEU A 461 9.57 3.29 -49.47
CA LEU A 461 9.35 3.44 -50.91
C LEU A 461 10.29 4.47 -51.53
N LYS A 462 10.52 5.61 -50.85
CA LYS A 462 11.50 6.63 -51.28
C LYS A 462 12.94 6.08 -51.29
N ALA A 463 13.22 5.06 -50.47
CA ALA A 463 14.48 4.34 -50.44
C ALA A 463 14.57 3.18 -51.46
N GLY A 464 13.55 2.97 -52.29
CA GLY A 464 13.51 1.91 -53.31
C GLY A 464 13.16 0.51 -52.77
N ILE A 465 12.61 0.42 -51.55
CA ILE A 465 12.18 -0.85 -50.97
C ILE A 465 10.79 -1.20 -51.52
N PRO A 466 10.58 -2.42 -52.07
CA PRO A 466 9.28 -2.87 -52.57
C PRO A 466 8.18 -2.79 -51.51
N ILE A 467 6.96 -2.43 -51.92
CA ILE A 467 5.78 -2.27 -51.03
C ILE A 467 5.55 -3.50 -50.14
N VAL A 468 5.71 -4.70 -50.69
CA VAL A 468 5.50 -5.97 -49.96
C VAL A 468 6.55 -6.15 -48.87
N GLU A 469 7.81 -5.85 -49.15
CA GLU A 469 8.90 -5.89 -48.16
C GLU A 469 8.70 -4.82 -47.08
N SER A 470 8.24 -3.63 -47.47
CA SER A 470 7.92 -2.55 -46.53
C SER A 470 6.79 -2.92 -45.56
N ALA A 471 5.73 -3.57 -46.05
CA ALA A 471 4.63 -4.06 -45.22
C ALA A 471 5.09 -5.14 -44.22
N ILE A 472 5.91 -6.09 -44.68
CA ILE A 472 6.47 -7.14 -43.82
C ILE A 472 7.39 -6.54 -42.74
N GLN A 473 8.20 -5.53 -43.10
CA GLN A 473 9.05 -4.81 -42.14
C GLN A 473 8.20 -4.10 -41.08
N LEU A 474 7.12 -3.42 -41.48
CA LEU A 474 6.21 -2.72 -40.56
C LEU A 474 5.48 -3.67 -39.60
N ASP A 475 5.02 -4.82 -40.10
CA ASP A 475 4.38 -5.84 -39.25
C ASP A 475 5.39 -6.42 -38.25
N THR A 476 6.64 -6.64 -38.69
CA THR A 476 7.73 -7.10 -37.84
C THR A 476 8.07 -6.08 -36.75
N GLU A 477 8.23 -4.80 -37.11
CA GLU A 477 8.48 -3.72 -36.15
C GLU A 477 7.32 -3.55 -35.17
N THR A 478 6.08 -3.66 -35.63
CA THR A 478 4.89 -3.63 -34.75
C THR A 478 4.90 -4.80 -33.76
N ALA A 479 5.27 -6.00 -34.20
CA ALA A 479 5.39 -7.17 -33.33
C ALA A 479 6.49 -6.98 -32.28
N LEU A 480 7.64 -6.40 -32.66
CA LEU A 480 8.74 -6.10 -31.74
C LEU A 480 8.38 -5.04 -30.71
N VAL A 481 7.64 -3.99 -31.09
CA VAL A 481 7.13 -2.98 -30.16
C VAL A 481 6.18 -3.62 -29.17
N ASN A 482 5.23 -4.45 -29.63
CA ASN A 482 4.29 -5.14 -28.76
C ASN A 482 4.99 -6.09 -27.79
N ASP A 483 6.02 -6.79 -28.25
CA ASP A 483 6.78 -7.72 -27.43
C ASP A 483 7.66 -7.02 -26.39
N LEU A 484 8.31 -5.90 -26.72
CA LEU A 484 9.06 -5.08 -25.76
C LEU A 484 8.20 -4.50 -24.63
N ASN A 485 6.90 -4.33 -24.87
CA ASN A 485 5.96 -3.90 -23.83
C ASN A 485 5.53 -5.05 -22.90
N ARG A 486 5.91 -6.31 -23.18
CA ARG A 486 5.62 -7.45 -22.29
C ARG A 486 6.61 -7.50 -21.12
N GLU A 487 6.17 -8.07 -19.98
CA GLU A 487 7.04 -8.27 -18.81
C GLU A 487 8.21 -9.22 -19.11
N ASN A 488 7.93 -10.23 -19.93
CA ASN A 488 8.92 -11.16 -20.45
C ASN A 488 8.79 -11.16 -21.98
N PRO A 489 9.58 -10.33 -22.68
CA PRO A 489 9.63 -10.35 -24.13
C PRO A 489 9.98 -11.75 -24.64
N GLU A 490 9.27 -12.19 -25.66
CA GLU A 490 9.51 -13.47 -26.32
C GLU A 490 10.76 -13.41 -27.20
N TYR A 491 11.09 -12.22 -27.75
CA TYR A 491 12.27 -12.03 -28.57
C TYR A 491 13.50 -11.65 -27.74
N ASN A 492 14.67 -12.01 -28.24
CA ASN A 492 15.97 -11.59 -27.70
C ASN A 492 16.86 -10.99 -28.80
N THR A 493 18.05 -10.53 -28.44
CA THR A 493 18.99 -9.91 -29.40
C THR A 493 19.39 -10.83 -30.56
N ALA A 494 19.43 -12.17 -30.35
CA ALA A 494 19.68 -13.11 -31.43
C ALA A 494 18.53 -13.16 -32.43
N ASP A 495 17.27 -13.08 -31.97
CA ASP A 495 16.11 -13.00 -32.85
C ASP A 495 16.13 -11.71 -33.69
N ILE A 496 16.52 -10.58 -33.08
CA ILE A 496 16.69 -9.31 -33.81
C ILE A 496 17.77 -9.41 -34.89
N ASN A 497 18.88 -10.10 -34.62
CA ASN A 497 19.92 -10.37 -35.61
C ASN A 497 19.40 -11.21 -36.77
N VAL A 498 18.60 -12.25 -36.47
CA VAL A 498 17.98 -13.12 -37.49
C VAL A 498 17.01 -12.32 -38.36
N MET A 499 16.15 -11.50 -37.75
CA MET A 499 15.19 -10.65 -38.47
C MET A 499 15.88 -9.64 -39.39
N TYR A 500 16.97 -9.00 -38.93
CA TYR A 500 17.76 -8.11 -39.77
C TYR A 500 18.45 -8.84 -40.93
N SER A 501 19.09 -9.97 -40.65
CA SER A 501 19.75 -10.78 -41.70
C SER A 501 18.77 -11.33 -42.74
N SER A 502 17.51 -11.50 -42.37
CA SER A 502 16.42 -11.96 -43.23
C SER A 502 15.71 -10.82 -43.99
N GLY A 503 16.18 -9.57 -43.86
CA GLY A 503 15.58 -8.40 -44.49
C GLY A 503 14.26 -7.94 -43.87
N LEU A 504 13.85 -8.51 -42.73
CA LEU A 504 12.61 -8.19 -42.01
C LEU A 504 12.74 -6.90 -41.18
N LEU A 505 13.95 -6.37 -41.02
CA LEU A 505 14.21 -5.09 -40.35
C LEU A 505 15.08 -4.20 -41.21
N THR A 506 14.78 -2.90 -41.20
CA THR A 506 15.70 -1.90 -41.73
C THR A 506 16.95 -1.80 -40.85
N ARG A 507 18.06 -1.26 -41.36
CA ARG A 507 19.28 -1.04 -40.55
C ARG A 507 19.01 -0.11 -39.36
N LYS A 508 18.11 0.87 -39.52
CA LYS A 508 17.70 1.80 -38.47
C LYS A 508 16.95 1.05 -37.37
N ALA A 509 15.91 0.30 -37.74
CA ALA A 509 15.13 -0.53 -36.83
C ALA A 509 15.98 -1.58 -36.12
N TYR A 510 16.87 -2.27 -36.84
CA TYR A 510 17.81 -3.22 -36.26
C TYR A 510 18.65 -2.60 -35.13
N LYS A 511 19.25 -1.42 -35.38
CA LYS A 511 20.05 -0.71 -34.36
C LYS A 511 19.19 -0.34 -33.14
N GLU A 512 17.97 0.14 -33.37
CA GLU A 512 17.06 0.55 -32.32
C GLU A 512 16.61 -0.64 -31.47
N TYR A 513 16.03 -1.67 -32.09
CA TYR A 513 15.53 -2.84 -31.37
C TYR A 513 16.65 -3.66 -30.75
N SER A 514 17.80 -3.82 -31.40
CA SER A 514 18.95 -4.51 -30.79
C SER A 514 19.37 -3.84 -29.48
N LYS A 515 19.38 -2.50 -29.42
CA LYS A 515 19.69 -1.75 -28.20
C LYS A 515 18.64 -1.94 -27.12
N LEU A 516 17.36 -1.95 -27.48
CA LEU A 516 16.23 -2.13 -26.56
C LEU A 516 16.23 -3.52 -25.95
N TYR A 517 16.34 -4.57 -26.77
CA TYR A 517 16.39 -5.96 -26.28
C TYR A 517 17.67 -6.27 -25.51
N GLN A 518 18.80 -5.64 -25.86
CA GLN A 518 20.02 -5.73 -25.06
C GLN A 518 19.85 -5.06 -23.69
N ALA A 519 19.16 -3.91 -23.63
CA ALA A 519 18.82 -3.25 -22.35
C ALA A 519 17.94 -4.13 -21.48
N GLN A 520 16.91 -4.75 -22.04
CA GLN A 520 16.03 -5.63 -21.28
C GLN A 520 16.70 -6.96 -20.87
N GLY A 521 17.78 -7.36 -21.53
CA GLY A 521 18.63 -8.47 -21.08
C GLY A 521 19.51 -8.12 -19.86
N ASP A 522 19.76 -6.83 -19.62
CA ASP A 522 20.60 -6.35 -18.54
C ASP A 522 19.83 -6.34 -17.20
N ARG A 523 20.39 -7.05 -16.21
CA ARG A 523 19.81 -7.16 -14.86
C ARG A 523 19.73 -5.80 -14.16
N ASN A 524 20.77 -4.97 -14.28
CA ASN A 524 20.79 -3.64 -13.65
C ASN A 524 19.73 -2.73 -14.28
N PHE A 525 19.51 -2.84 -15.59
CA PHE A 525 18.50 -2.07 -16.29
C PHE A 525 17.07 -2.49 -15.91
N LYS A 526 16.82 -3.80 -15.79
CA LYS A 526 15.54 -4.33 -15.27
C LYS A 526 15.25 -3.89 -13.85
N GLU A 527 16.26 -3.88 -12.98
CA GLU A 527 16.13 -3.41 -11.61
C GLU A 527 15.80 -1.91 -11.56
N ALA A 528 16.49 -1.09 -12.37
CA ALA A 528 16.16 0.31 -12.57
C ALA A 528 14.71 0.53 -13.04
N GLN A 529 14.23 -0.24 -14.03
CA GLN A 529 12.84 -0.18 -14.48
C GLN A 529 11.84 -0.54 -13.38
N SER A 530 12.16 -1.53 -12.55
CA SER A 530 11.33 -1.90 -11.40
C SER A 530 11.25 -0.76 -10.37
N ILE A 531 12.36 -0.09 -10.08
CA ILE A 531 12.40 1.09 -9.18
C ILE A 531 11.54 2.22 -9.75
N ILE A 532 11.67 2.50 -11.05
CA ILE A 532 10.87 3.52 -11.76
C ILE A 532 9.37 3.22 -11.64
N ARG A 533 8.95 1.97 -11.92
CA ARG A 533 7.55 1.53 -11.79
C ARG A 533 7.04 1.66 -10.36
N ALA A 534 7.81 1.17 -9.39
CA ALA A 534 7.43 1.23 -7.98
C ALA A 534 7.21 2.68 -7.51
N ARG A 535 8.12 3.60 -7.89
CA ARG A 535 8.01 5.03 -7.56
C ARG A 535 6.82 5.72 -8.21
N MET A 536 6.44 5.30 -9.42
CA MET A 536 5.23 5.81 -10.09
C MET A 536 3.93 5.13 -9.63
N GLY A 537 4.01 4.17 -8.70
CA GLY A 537 2.86 3.36 -8.26
C GLY A 537 2.27 2.53 -9.41
N ILE A 538 3.13 2.05 -10.30
CA ILE A 538 2.78 1.10 -11.37
C ILE A 538 3.09 -0.30 -10.82
N PRO A 539 2.08 -1.19 -10.67
CA PRO A 539 2.31 -2.56 -10.21
C PRO A 539 3.32 -3.28 -11.12
N THR A 540 4.24 -4.02 -10.52
CA THR A 540 5.32 -4.73 -11.24
C THR A 540 4.80 -5.85 -12.14
N ASN A 541 3.61 -6.38 -11.84
CA ASN A 541 2.95 -7.53 -12.47
C ASN A 541 1.77 -7.15 -13.41
N ALA A 542 1.62 -5.89 -13.79
CA ALA A 542 0.54 -5.47 -14.67
C ALA A 542 0.84 -5.89 -16.14
N ILE A 543 0.05 -6.83 -16.67
CA ILE A 543 0.06 -7.19 -18.10
C ILE A 543 -0.67 -6.07 -18.87
N TYR A 544 0.04 -5.32 -19.69
CA TYR A 544 -0.47 -4.05 -20.24
C TYR A 544 -1.47 -4.24 -21.39
N GLY A 545 -2.70 -3.78 -21.18
CA GLY A 545 -3.57 -3.25 -22.24
C GLY A 545 -3.56 -1.72 -22.17
N ALA A 546 -3.58 -1.03 -23.31
CA ALA A 546 -3.55 0.44 -23.41
C ALA A 546 -4.70 1.18 -22.67
N GLY A 547 -5.67 0.46 -22.09
CA GLY A 547 -6.82 1.01 -21.37
C GLY A 547 -6.64 1.25 -19.87
N ASP A 548 -5.73 0.52 -19.19
CA ASP A 548 -5.78 0.45 -17.71
C ASP A 548 -4.80 1.37 -16.97
N LEU A 549 -3.77 1.88 -17.65
CA LEU A 549 -2.95 2.96 -17.13
C LEU A 549 -3.61 4.30 -17.46
N LYS A 550 -3.78 5.18 -16.47
CA LYS A 550 -4.01 6.61 -16.76
C LYS A 550 -2.93 7.03 -17.76
N LYS A 551 -3.32 7.41 -18.99
CA LYS A 551 -2.42 7.67 -20.14
C LYS A 551 -1.15 8.47 -19.76
N GLY A 552 -1.27 9.38 -18.79
CA GLY A 552 -0.17 10.13 -18.20
C GLY A 552 0.97 9.27 -17.61
N LYS A 553 0.68 8.32 -16.71
CA LYS A 553 1.73 7.52 -16.03
C LYS A 553 2.53 6.66 -17.01
N LEU A 554 1.87 6.11 -18.04
CA LEU A 554 2.54 5.34 -19.08
C LEU A 554 3.43 6.23 -19.97
N ALA A 555 2.95 7.43 -20.33
CA ALA A 555 3.75 8.39 -21.08
C ALA A 555 5.00 8.84 -20.30
N ILE A 556 4.85 9.09 -18.98
CA ILE A 556 5.96 9.43 -18.08
C ILE A 556 6.97 8.27 -18.04
N TYR A 557 6.50 7.04 -17.84
CA TYR A 557 7.35 5.85 -17.84
C TYR A 557 8.14 5.69 -19.14
N LYS A 558 7.50 5.80 -20.31
CA LYS A 558 8.18 5.66 -21.60
C LYS A 558 9.22 6.74 -21.85
N ARG A 559 8.94 7.99 -21.46
CA ARG A 559 9.95 9.07 -21.56
C ARG A 559 11.13 8.82 -20.63
N PHE A 560 10.87 8.31 -19.43
CA PHE A 560 11.93 7.94 -18.49
C PHE A 560 12.82 6.85 -19.08
N GLU A 561 12.21 5.78 -19.62
CA GLU A 561 12.91 4.67 -20.28
C GLU A 561 13.77 5.17 -21.45
N SER A 562 13.24 6.07 -22.29
CA SER A 562 14.02 6.72 -23.35
C SER A 562 15.22 7.51 -22.84
N ARG A 563 15.08 8.30 -21.76
CA ARG A 563 16.23 9.02 -21.18
C ARG A 563 17.26 8.06 -20.58
N LEU A 564 16.81 7.02 -19.87
CA LEU A 564 17.71 6.01 -19.28
C LEU A 564 18.55 5.32 -20.37
N LEU A 565 17.94 4.98 -21.50
CA LEU A 565 18.65 4.44 -22.67
C LEU A 565 19.64 5.44 -23.27
N ALA A 566 19.22 6.70 -23.43
CA ALA A 566 20.06 7.75 -23.98
C ALA A 566 21.29 8.04 -23.09
N GLU A 567 21.13 7.97 -21.77
CA GLU A 567 22.26 8.12 -20.84
C GLU A 567 23.18 6.92 -20.89
N ARG A 568 22.65 5.69 -20.91
CA ARG A 568 23.47 4.48 -21.10
C ARG A 568 24.35 4.58 -22.34
N ASP A 569 23.78 5.06 -23.45
CA ASP A 569 24.49 5.21 -24.72
C ASP A 569 25.69 6.16 -24.62
N LYS A 570 25.70 7.14 -23.70
CA LYS A 570 26.86 8.02 -23.48
C LYS A 570 28.05 7.30 -22.85
N PHE A 571 27.83 6.16 -22.20
CA PHE A 571 28.87 5.36 -21.55
C PHE A 571 29.37 4.20 -22.43
N GLU A 572 28.84 4.01 -23.65
CA GLU A 572 29.35 3.01 -24.61
C GLU A 572 30.80 3.35 -25.01
N GLY A 573 31.77 2.82 -24.27
CA GLY A 573 33.21 2.95 -24.52
C GLY A 573 34.04 3.49 -23.36
N GLU A 574 33.43 4.07 -22.32
CA GLU A 574 34.13 4.76 -21.21
C GLU A 574 33.89 4.13 -19.83
N GLY A 575 33.02 3.12 -19.70
CA GLY A 575 32.80 2.41 -18.44
C GLY A 575 31.51 1.59 -18.41
N THR A 576 31.19 1.01 -17.25
CA THR A 576 29.90 0.36 -16.99
C THR A 576 28.89 1.39 -16.49
N PHE A 577 27.78 1.57 -17.22
CA PHE A 577 26.66 2.41 -16.79
C PHE A 577 25.87 1.70 -15.67
N ASP A 578 25.83 2.28 -14.47
CA ASP A 578 24.96 1.82 -13.40
C ASP A 578 23.57 2.46 -13.54
N ALA A 579 22.65 1.72 -14.15
CA ALA A 579 21.29 2.17 -14.36
C ALA A 579 20.54 2.42 -13.04
N VAL A 580 20.83 1.65 -11.98
CA VAL A 580 20.14 1.77 -10.68
C VAL A 580 20.58 3.04 -9.97
N GLU A 581 21.89 3.30 -9.94
CA GLU A 581 22.44 4.53 -9.38
C GLU A 581 21.91 5.77 -10.11
N TRP A 582 21.92 5.72 -11.45
CA TRP A 582 21.40 6.83 -12.26
C TRP A 582 19.91 7.09 -12.00
N VAL A 583 19.09 6.04 -11.92
CA VAL A 583 17.66 6.16 -11.60
C VAL A 583 17.49 6.80 -10.22
N ASN A 584 18.17 6.30 -9.20
CA ASN A 584 18.04 6.84 -7.84
C ASN A 584 18.45 8.32 -7.75
N ALA A 585 19.45 8.74 -8.52
CA ALA A 585 19.90 10.13 -8.55
C ALA A 585 18.97 11.07 -9.33
N ASN A 586 18.24 10.57 -10.34
CA ASN A 586 17.50 11.40 -11.28
C ASN A 586 15.97 11.27 -11.19
N ILE A 587 15.45 10.24 -10.50
CA ILE A 587 14.03 9.92 -10.54
C ILE A 587 13.15 11.01 -9.96
N ASP A 588 13.53 11.59 -8.83
CA ASP A 588 12.74 12.63 -8.16
C ASP A 588 12.66 13.90 -9.03
N GLY A 589 13.78 14.30 -9.64
CA GLY A 589 13.85 15.43 -10.56
C GLY A 589 13.00 15.22 -11.81
N PHE A 590 13.03 14.00 -12.37
CA PHE A 590 12.25 13.65 -13.55
C PHE A 590 10.75 13.57 -13.23
N THR A 591 10.36 12.97 -12.11
CA THR A 591 8.95 12.97 -11.67
C THR A 591 8.44 14.38 -11.50
N LEU A 592 9.24 15.29 -10.93
CA LEU A 592 8.87 16.70 -10.77
C LEU A 592 8.75 17.45 -12.11
N GLU A 593 9.69 17.23 -13.04
CA GLU A 593 9.67 17.84 -14.38
C GLU A 593 8.46 17.34 -15.19
N THR A 594 8.20 16.03 -15.14
CA THR A 594 7.12 15.43 -15.92
C THR A 594 5.75 15.67 -15.29
N ASP A 595 5.66 15.75 -13.97
CA ASP A 595 4.48 16.23 -13.27
C ASP A 595 4.19 17.68 -13.68
N LYS A 596 5.19 18.57 -13.72
CA LYS A 596 5.00 19.95 -14.18
C LYS A 596 4.52 20.04 -15.63
N GLU A 597 5.04 19.21 -16.54
CA GLU A 597 4.58 19.18 -17.92
C GLU A 597 3.18 18.58 -18.08
N PHE A 598 2.90 17.47 -17.38
CA PHE A 598 1.61 16.78 -17.45
C PHE A 598 0.50 17.61 -16.79
N TYR A 599 0.73 18.12 -15.58
CA TYR A 599 -0.19 19.04 -14.93
C TYR A 599 -0.26 20.39 -15.65
N GLY A 600 0.80 20.81 -16.34
CA GLY A 600 0.79 21.98 -17.21
C GLY A 600 -0.13 21.80 -18.43
N GLN A 601 -0.12 20.62 -19.05
CA GLN A 601 -1.05 20.26 -20.13
C GLN A 601 -2.48 20.11 -19.62
N GLU A 602 -2.69 19.41 -18.51
CA GLU A 602 -4.03 19.29 -17.90
C GLU A 602 -4.56 20.66 -17.46
N TYR A 603 -3.71 21.53 -16.89
CA TYR A 603 -4.06 22.91 -16.59
C TYR A 603 -4.40 23.70 -17.86
N ALA A 604 -3.62 23.56 -18.95
CA ALA A 604 -3.90 24.23 -20.21
C ALA A 604 -5.22 23.77 -20.84
N GLU A 605 -5.52 22.47 -20.82
CA GLU A 605 -6.79 21.90 -21.29
C GLU A 605 -7.97 22.39 -20.44
N LEU A 606 -7.83 22.37 -19.11
CA LEU A 606 -8.86 22.85 -18.19
C LEU A 606 -9.08 24.37 -18.35
N MET A 607 -8.00 25.14 -18.54
CA MET A 607 -8.07 26.59 -18.77
C MET A 607 -8.64 26.93 -20.15
N ASP A 608 -8.30 26.20 -21.21
CA ASP A 608 -8.89 26.38 -22.53
C ASP A 608 -10.41 26.15 -22.48
N TRP A 609 -10.86 25.12 -21.75
CA TRP A 609 -12.28 24.88 -21.53
C TRP A 609 -12.95 26.00 -20.72
N VAL A 610 -12.32 26.45 -19.62
CA VAL A 610 -12.82 27.57 -18.79
C VAL A 610 -12.91 28.86 -19.62
N ASN A 611 -11.93 29.11 -20.48
CA ASN A 611 -11.88 30.29 -21.33
C ASN A 611 -12.88 30.22 -22.49
N THR A 612 -13.04 29.06 -23.14
CA THR A 612 -13.96 28.87 -24.28
C THR A 612 -15.43 28.77 -23.87
N ARG A 613 -15.72 28.24 -22.68
CA ARG A 613 -17.09 28.11 -22.15
C ARG A 613 -17.45 29.14 -21.09
N GLY A 614 -16.52 30.05 -20.79
CA GLY A 614 -16.75 31.31 -20.08
C GLY A 614 -17.36 31.16 -18.69
N GLY A 615 -16.86 30.25 -17.85
CA GLY A 615 -17.55 29.89 -16.62
C GLY A 615 -16.69 29.72 -15.37
N THR A 616 -17.04 30.47 -14.32
CA THR A 616 -16.71 30.12 -12.93
C THR A 616 -17.41 28.82 -12.52
N LYS A 617 -17.02 28.22 -11.38
CA LYS A 617 -17.74 27.05 -10.82
C LYS A 617 -19.25 27.27 -10.78
N LYS A 618 -19.67 28.46 -10.38
CA LYS A 618 -21.08 28.87 -10.33
C LYS A 618 -21.78 28.80 -11.69
N ALA A 619 -21.11 29.20 -12.77
CA ALA A 619 -21.66 29.12 -14.11
C ALA A 619 -21.78 27.66 -14.60
N ALA A 620 -20.80 26.81 -14.27
CA ALA A 620 -20.87 25.39 -14.57
C ALA A 620 -22.02 24.70 -13.81
N ASP A 621 -22.19 25.00 -12.52
CA ASP A 621 -23.30 24.50 -11.71
C ASP A 621 -24.67 24.96 -12.27
N GLN A 622 -24.77 26.22 -12.70
CA GLN A 622 -25.98 26.74 -13.37
C GLN A 622 -26.27 26.04 -14.71
N MET A 623 -25.23 25.69 -15.48
CA MET A 623 -25.41 24.90 -16.71
C MET A 623 -25.86 23.47 -16.41
N ILE A 624 -25.31 22.82 -15.37
CA ILE A 624 -25.77 21.50 -14.93
C ILE A 624 -27.26 21.53 -14.58
N GLU A 625 -27.70 22.52 -13.79
CA GLU A 625 -29.11 22.70 -13.44
C GLU A 625 -29.99 22.96 -14.66
N LYS A 626 -29.49 23.72 -15.64
CA LYS A 626 -30.18 23.97 -16.89
C LYS A 626 -30.35 22.69 -17.71
N PHE A 627 -29.28 21.92 -17.92
CA PHE A 627 -29.34 20.67 -18.68
C PHE A 627 -30.23 19.62 -18.03
N ILE A 628 -30.20 19.51 -16.70
CA ILE A 628 -31.13 18.62 -15.96
C ILE A 628 -32.58 19.03 -16.20
N ARG A 629 -32.88 20.34 -16.16
CA ARG A 629 -34.23 20.87 -16.40
C ARG A 629 -34.70 20.65 -17.84
N ASP A 630 -33.78 20.77 -18.79
CA ASP A 630 -34.05 20.60 -20.22
C ASP A 630 -34.08 19.11 -20.64
N GLY A 631 -33.79 18.19 -19.72
CA GLY A 631 -33.80 16.73 -19.96
C GLY A 631 -32.54 16.19 -20.64
N ASP A 632 -31.49 17.01 -20.77
CA ASP A 632 -30.22 16.64 -21.39
C ASP A 632 -29.24 16.08 -20.35
N GLN A 633 -29.46 14.83 -19.96
CA GLN A 633 -28.69 14.16 -18.92
C GLN A 633 -27.20 13.98 -19.31
N GLU A 634 -26.92 13.79 -20.60
CA GLU A 634 -25.56 13.58 -21.10
C GLU A 634 -24.70 14.83 -20.93
N GLN A 635 -25.22 16.01 -21.30
CA GLN A 635 -24.51 17.27 -21.06
C GLN A 635 -24.37 17.59 -19.57
N ALA A 636 -25.39 17.30 -18.76
CA ALA A 636 -25.32 17.48 -17.32
C ALA A 636 -24.20 16.63 -16.69
N ASP A 637 -24.05 15.38 -17.10
CA ASP A 637 -23.03 14.47 -16.57
C ASP A 637 -21.63 14.80 -17.08
N LEU A 638 -21.50 15.31 -18.32
CA LEU A 638 -20.25 15.85 -18.84
C LEU A 638 -19.76 17.03 -17.98
N PHE A 639 -20.62 18.00 -17.67
CA PHE A 639 -20.27 19.13 -16.80
C PHE A 639 -19.97 18.67 -15.36
N LYS A 640 -20.70 17.72 -14.78
CA LYS A 640 -20.38 17.16 -13.45
C LYS A 640 -19.00 16.51 -13.42
N SER A 641 -18.66 15.72 -14.45
CA SER A 641 -17.34 15.09 -14.55
C SER A 641 -16.22 16.12 -14.61
N PHE A 642 -16.46 17.22 -15.31
CA PHE A 642 -15.54 18.34 -15.43
C PHE A 642 -15.35 19.08 -14.10
N ASN A 643 -16.45 19.39 -13.38
CA ASN A 643 -16.39 20.01 -12.05
C ASN A 643 -15.55 19.17 -11.08
N LYS A 644 -15.71 17.85 -11.16
CA LYS A 644 -14.94 16.91 -10.36
C LYS A 644 -13.46 16.93 -10.73
N ARG A 645 -13.10 16.96 -12.02
CA ARG A 645 -11.71 17.04 -12.47
C ARG A 645 -11.02 18.33 -12.00
N ILE A 646 -11.67 19.49 -12.10
CA ILE A 646 -11.10 20.75 -11.56
C ILE A 646 -10.96 20.69 -10.04
N ALA A 647 -11.95 20.15 -9.32
CA ALA A 647 -11.88 20.03 -7.87
C ALA A 647 -10.73 19.09 -7.42
N ASP A 648 -10.57 17.96 -8.11
CA ASP A 648 -9.48 17.01 -7.88
C ASP A 648 -8.11 17.64 -8.20
N TYR A 649 -8.01 18.39 -9.31
CA TYR A 649 -6.80 19.13 -9.68
C TYR A 649 -6.44 20.21 -8.64
N ASN A 650 -7.39 21.04 -8.22
CA ASN A 650 -7.18 22.09 -7.21
C ASN A 650 -6.82 21.51 -5.84
N LYS A 651 -7.37 20.34 -5.48
CA LYS A 651 -7.01 19.61 -4.25
C LYS A 651 -5.59 19.07 -4.31
N ALA A 652 -5.16 18.58 -5.47
CA ALA A 652 -3.80 18.08 -5.68
C ALA A 652 -2.77 19.23 -5.79
N ASN A 653 -3.19 20.41 -6.26
CA ASN A 653 -2.29 21.53 -6.60
C ASN A 653 -2.69 22.85 -5.92
N PRO A 654 -2.63 22.95 -4.57
CA PRO A 654 -3.10 24.12 -3.84
C PRO A 654 -2.36 25.43 -4.15
N ARG A 655 -1.18 25.36 -4.78
CA ARG A 655 -0.39 26.55 -5.20
C ARG A 655 -0.74 27.06 -6.60
N ASN A 656 -1.36 26.23 -7.45
CA ASN A 656 -1.66 26.53 -8.85
C ASN A 656 -3.15 26.27 -9.14
N MET A 657 -4.03 26.82 -8.31
CA MET A 657 -5.47 26.59 -8.44
C MET A 657 -6.03 27.30 -9.68
N ILE A 658 -6.99 26.67 -10.34
CA ILE A 658 -7.76 27.30 -11.42
C ILE A 658 -8.64 28.41 -10.81
N PRO A 659 -8.45 29.70 -11.20
CA PRO A 659 -9.17 30.83 -10.60
C PRO A 659 -10.69 30.71 -10.73
N GLY A 660 -11.43 31.07 -9.68
CA GLY A 660 -12.91 31.00 -9.67
C GLY A 660 -13.48 29.58 -9.45
N TRP A 661 -12.61 28.64 -9.10
CA TRP A 661 -12.90 27.26 -8.69
C TRP A 661 -12.25 26.92 -7.33
N GLU A 662 -11.89 27.94 -6.57
CA GLU A 662 -11.40 27.75 -5.21
C GLU A 662 -12.47 27.05 -4.34
N PRO A 663 -12.06 26.18 -3.38
CA PRO A 663 -12.94 25.69 -2.34
C PRO A 663 -13.58 26.91 -1.67
N SER A 664 -14.90 26.90 -1.50
CA SER A 664 -15.52 27.90 -0.64
C SER A 664 -14.85 27.83 0.74
N PRO A 665 -14.43 28.98 1.30
CA PRO A 665 -13.76 29.02 2.59
C PRO A 665 -14.59 28.39 3.72
#